data_AF-A0AAU9WY72-F1
#
_entry.id   AF-A0AAU9WY72-F1
#
_cell.length_a   1.000
_cell.length_b   1.000
_cell.length_c   1.000
_cell.angle_alpha   90.00
_cell.angle_beta   90.00
_cell.angle_gamma   90.00
#
_symmetry.space_group_name_H-M   'P 1'
#
loop_
_entity.id
_entity.type
_entity.pdbx_description
1 polymer ?
#
loop_
_entity_poly.entity_id
_entity_poly.type
_entity_poly.pdbx_seq_one_letter_code
_entity_poly.pdbx_strand_id
1 'polypeptide(L)'
;MENSDNNYTAVPMEQRRPNSDHKEHALEKPFDEEFWVKVQEKFNAGDVSWNRAMDEVRTDRLIAVHGRNTLLVIIRDWPISEKYRDKPELIASLEYLISRFTEIILDKDNDEEYKYFRVDEDFARPTLLHLAAEQNFLHVTKLLVEKYPSLVYLETEEVAGERPYLPVEKALMSHKDETAAYLISQMKHDWVHELFLYDNDMRLKRAKFKFTEIISHRDPETKKLDMQKTVVAVLDQLVNPHWPYLPEKIKETGEKSDRIERAWSSVPDDPLNYDFFYHVLEADDLGQEPKDDEGNLIEEFNTKSMSPLRCIAESDDKEAIQHPVVRMLVMRKWNTFGHWWFCVQASFYIVFLTLLSYALIYASTLEDPTQYSGRADGLRAFCEVITIIFLMFYFFEEINQAGREWKTYFKDPYNYFDWLGLILTFLVIPFRFAEVRSQWSVAALGYLFNFLRLFKFSCVTRTTGLYTKTLAKIIYRDMTRFSVVFLIVFIGFCGAMFMALKATGSQELFTNYAWLMLAAVRALVEQQPAEEDYSKFSWLAILILLAYMAMVIVILLNVLIAQLSYTYSEAKTNAKLQYAIDRMRIVTRLEHSRFARFSLRVKYYKQGDRVSETELAKEMLEYSDERRPWESMEEKLTLIRDLMRKVVRKVSEKSE
;
A
#
# COMPACT_ATOMS: atom_id res chain seq x y z
N MET A 1 -37.86 21.49 -67.01
CA MET A 1 -38.64 21.04 -65.85
C MET A 1 -37.63 20.61 -64.79
N GLU A 2 -37.64 21.39 -63.70
CA GLU A 2 -37.09 21.14 -62.36
C GLU A 2 -35.62 20.72 -62.16
N ASN A 3 -34.84 21.74 -61.80
CA ASN A 3 -33.72 21.69 -60.85
C ASN A 3 -34.17 21.06 -59.52
N SER A 4 -33.28 20.30 -58.87
CA SER A 4 -33.20 20.25 -57.41
C SER A 4 -31.74 20.22 -56.97
N ASP A 5 -31.47 21.11 -56.01
CA ASP A 5 -30.20 21.52 -55.45
C ASP A 5 -29.49 20.43 -54.65
N ASN A 6 -28.17 20.56 -54.52
CA ASN A 6 -27.50 20.33 -53.23
C ASN A 6 -26.27 21.23 -53.11
N ASN A 7 -26.48 22.34 -52.38
CA ASN A 7 -25.45 23.23 -51.86
C ASN A 7 -24.63 22.53 -50.77
N TYR A 8 -23.30 22.54 -50.90
CA TYR A 8 -22.41 22.57 -49.75
C TYR A 8 -21.58 23.85 -49.81
N THR A 9 -21.80 24.70 -48.81
CA THR A 9 -21.20 25.99 -48.57
C THR A 9 -19.73 25.85 -48.21
N ALA A 10 -18.84 26.39 -49.06
CA ALA A 10 -17.45 26.62 -48.73
C ALA A 10 -17.33 27.80 -47.75
N VAL A 11 -16.76 27.57 -46.58
CA VAL A 11 -16.33 28.62 -45.64
C VAL A 11 -14.90 29.03 -46.03
N PRO A 12 -14.60 30.31 -46.37
CA PRO A 12 -13.27 30.71 -46.78
C PRO A 12 -12.33 30.81 -45.56
N MET A 13 -11.15 30.19 -45.65
CA MET A 13 -10.06 30.42 -44.70
C MET A 13 -9.54 31.86 -44.83
N GLU A 14 -9.61 32.58 -43.74
CA GLU A 14 -9.17 33.96 -43.59
C GLU A 14 -7.63 34.04 -43.62
N GLN A 15 -7.07 34.59 -44.70
CA GLN A 15 -5.64 34.90 -44.83
C GLN A 15 -5.28 36.06 -43.89
N ARG A 16 -4.67 35.77 -42.74
CA ARG A 16 -3.93 36.79 -41.96
C ARG A 16 -2.48 36.87 -42.44
N ARG A 17 -2.10 38.09 -42.82
CA ARG A 17 -0.76 38.50 -43.30
C ARG A 17 0.32 38.38 -42.20
N PRO A 18 1.59 38.19 -42.58
CA PRO A 18 2.71 38.06 -41.64
C PRO A 18 3.24 39.45 -41.24
N ASN A 19 3.44 39.68 -39.95
CA ASN A 19 4.24 40.81 -39.46
C ASN A 19 5.38 40.29 -38.57
N SER A 20 6.58 40.37 -39.13
CA SER A 20 7.89 40.74 -38.56
C SER A 20 8.33 40.31 -37.14
N ASP A 21 9.46 39.58 -37.16
CA ASP A 21 10.64 39.68 -36.27
C ASP A 21 10.60 39.09 -34.85
N HIS A 22 11.00 37.83 -34.68
CA HIS A 22 12.40 37.43 -34.41
C HIS A 22 12.49 35.97 -33.91
N LYS A 23 13.11 35.10 -34.71
CA LYS A 23 13.86 33.88 -34.35
C LYS A 23 13.31 32.99 -33.21
N GLU A 24 12.18 32.34 -33.44
CA GLU A 24 12.03 30.94 -33.00
C GLU A 24 12.22 30.07 -34.23
N HIS A 25 13.30 29.30 -34.28
CA HIS A 25 13.39 28.24 -35.27
C HIS A 25 12.21 27.29 -34.99
N ALA A 26 11.21 27.29 -35.88
CA ALA A 26 10.24 26.21 -35.88
C ALA A 26 11.03 24.91 -35.93
N LEU A 27 10.95 24.12 -34.86
CA LEU A 27 11.65 22.83 -34.70
C LEU A 27 11.27 21.83 -35.80
N GLU A 28 10.27 22.18 -36.62
CA GLU A 28 9.86 21.47 -37.82
C GLU A 28 9.59 22.45 -38.96
N LYS A 29 10.01 22.09 -40.19
CA LYS A 29 9.67 22.85 -41.41
C LYS A 29 8.18 22.71 -41.75
N PRO A 30 7.53 23.75 -42.31
CA PRO A 30 6.13 23.66 -42.71
C PRO A 30 5.89 22.56 -43.76
N PHE A 31 4.66 22.03 -43.79
CA PHE A 31 4.22 21.00 -44.76
C PHE A 31 3.88 21.64 -46.12
N ASP A 32 4.94 22.00 -46.84
CA ASP A 32 4.95 22.53 -48.20
C ASP A 32 4.66 21.45 -49.27
N GLU A 33 4.44 21.87 -50.52
CA GLU A 33 4.11 20.95 -51.63
C GLU A 33 5.18 19.86 -51.83
N GLU A 34 6.46 20.20 -51.63
CA GLU A 34 7.59 19.26 -51.68
C GLU A 34 7.48 18.17 -50.60
N PHE A 35 6.85 18.45 -49.45
CA PHE A 35 6.61 17.45 -48.42
C PHE A 35 5.68 16.36 -48.93
N TRP A 36 4.53 16.75 -49.46
CA TRP A 36 3.49 15.84 -49.90
C TRP A 36 3.92 15.02 -51.11
N VAL A 37 4.72 15.59 -52.02
CA VAL A 37 5.32 14.85 -53.14
C VAL A 37 6.23 13.74 -52.62
N LYS A 38 7.14 14.03 -51.69
CA LYS A 38 8.04 13.00 -51.10
C LYS A 38 7.29 11.93 -50.31
N VAL A 39 6.23 12.30 -49.60
CA VAL A 39 5.38 11.33 -48.89
C VAL A 39 4.70 10.39 -49.88
N GLN A 40 4.16 10.93 -50.97
CA GLN A 40 3.49 10.14 -52.00
C GLN A 40 4.47 9.23 -52.76
N GLU A 41 5.69 9.70 -53.03
CA GLU A 41 6.76 8.88 -53.60
C GLU A 41 7.11 7.70 -52.69
N LYS A 42 7.32 7.93 -51.38
CA LYS A 42 7.60 6.85 -50.43
C LYS A 42 6.46 5.86 -50.27
N PHE A 43 5.22 6.36 -50.25
CA PHE A 43 4.03 5.52 -50.18
C PHE A 43 3.87 4.63 -51.43
N ASN A 44 4.21 5.16 -52.61
CA ASN A 44 4.14 4.38 -53.86
C ASN A 44 5.33 3.43 -54.03
N ALA A 45 6.48 3.72 -53.42
CA ALA A 45 7.71 2.95 -53.55
C ALA A 45 7.84 1.77 -52.56
N GLY A 46 7.08 1.77 -51.46
CA GLY A 46 7.13 0.72 -50.45
C GLY A 46 5.74 0.30 -49.95
N ASP A 47 5.63 -0.92 -49.41
CA ASP A 47 4.40 -1.44 -48.80
C ASP A 47 4.21 -0.87 -47.37
N VAL A 48 4.20 0.47 -47.28
CA VAL A 48 4.26 1.22 -46.01
C VAL A 48 3.00 2.05 -45.86
N SER A 49 2.40 2.07 -44.66
CA SER A 49 1.20 2.88 -44.40
C SER A 49 1.47 4.37 -44.62
N TRP A 50 0.45 5.12 -45.06
CA TRP A 50 0.55 6.57 -45.31
C TRP A 50 1.15 7.34 -44.12
N ASN A 51 0.74 6.99 -42.89
CA ASN A 51 1.25 7.63 -41.67
C ASN A 51 2.73 7.35 -41.45
N ARG A 52 3.20 6.12 -41.69
CA ARG A 52 4.63 5.76 -41.57
C ARG A 52 5.46 6.44 -42.67
N ALA A 53 4.95 6.52 -43.90
CA ALA A 53 5.59 7.29 -44.97
C ALA A 53 5.70 8.78 -44.61
N MET A 54 4.66 9.36 -44.01
CA MET A 54 4.68 10.73 -43.50
C MET A 54 5.73 10.93 -42.39
N ASP A 55 5.74 10.04 -41.40
CA ASP A 55 6.70 10.11 -40.29
C ASP A 55 8.15 9.95 -40.78
N GLU A 56 8.39 9.09 -41.77
CA GLU A 56 9.72 8.93 -42.36
C GLU A 56 10.21 10.18 -43.08
N VAL A 57 9.35 10.84 -43.87
CA VAL A 57 9.73 12.10 -44.55
C VAL A 57 9.98 13.22 -43.54
N ARG A 58 9.20 13.29 -42.46
CA ARG A 58 9.45 14.23 -41.35
C ARG A 58 10.80 13.95 -40.69
N THR A 59 11.08 12.68 -40.42
CA THR A 59 12.34 12.24 -39.84
C THR A 59 13.53 12.56 -40.75
N ASP A 60 13.43 12.30 -42.06
CA ASP A 60 14.49 12.60 -43.03
C ASP A 60 14.75 14.12 -43.13
N ARG A 61 13.71 14.95 -43.03
CA ARG A 61 13.85 16.42 -42.96
C ARG A 61 14.57 16.85 -41.69
N LEU A 62 14.27 16.23 -40.54
CA LEU A 62 14.92 16.54 -39.27
C LEU A 62 16.39 16.11 -39.29
N ILE A 63 16.71 14.93 -39.83
CA ILE A 63 18.09 14.45 -40.03
C ILE A 63 18.85 15.41 -40.94
N ALA A 64 18.24 15.89 -42.03
CA ALA A 64 18.90 16.83 -42.94
C ALA A 64 19.23 18.19 -42.30
N VAL A 65 18.51 18.59 -41.24
CA VAL A 65 18.71 19.87 -40.54
C VAL A 65 19.65 19.71 -39.34
N HIS A 66 19.50 18.65 -38.55
CA HIS A 66 20.17 18.50 -37.27
C HIS A 66 21.23 17.38 -37.25
N GLY A 67 21.33 16.58 -38.32
CA GLY A 67 22.31 15.49 -38.44
C GLY A 67 22.25 14.51 -37.27
N ARG A 68 23.41 14.25 -36.65
CA ARG A 68 23.55 13.39 -35.46
C ARG A 68 22.83 13.91 -34.21
N ASN A 69 22.49 15.20 -34.14
CA ASN A 69 21.80 15.79 -32.98
C ASN A 69 20.27 15.67 -33.08
N THR A 70 19.75 14.96 -34.08
CA THR A 70 18.30 14.88 -34.32
C THR A 70 17.54 14.32 -33.12
N LEU A 71 17.99 13.20 -32.55
CA LEU A 71 17.35 12.61 -31.36
C LEU A 71 17.49 13.50 -30.13
N LEU A 72 18.62 14.20 -29.99
CA LEU A 72 18.83 15.16 -28.89
C LEU A 72 17.78 16.28 -28.93
N VAL A 73 17.59 16.91 -30.09
CA VAL A 73 16.62 18.02 -30.26
C VAL A 73 15.20 17.55 -29.99
N ILE A 74 14.84 16.36 -30.48
CA ILE A 74 13.50 15.80 -30.30
C ILE A 74 13.24 15.44 -28.82
N ILE A 75 14.21 14.89 -28.09
CA ILE A 75 14.03 14.47 -26.69
C ILE A 75 14.14 15.65 -25.72
N ARG A 76 15.07 16.58 -25.94
CA ARG A 76 15.37 17.69 -25.03
C ARG A 76 14.56 18.95 -25.34
N ASP A 77 14.53 19.38 -26.60
CA ASP A 77 14.09 20.75 -26.96
C ASP A 77 12.59 20.82 -27.30
N TRP A 78 12.02 19.75 -27.88
CA TRP A 78 10.58 19.69 -28.17
C TRP A 78 9.67 19.83 -26.95
N PRO A 79 9.92 19.12 -25.82
CA PRO A 79 9.05 19.20 -24.65
C PRO A 79 9.07 20.58 -23.97
N ILE A 80 10.16 21.32 -24.15
CA ILE A 80 10.38 22.65 -23.55
C ILE A 80 9.76 23.78 -24.38
N SER A 81 9.45 23.52 -25.65
CA SER A 81 8.86 24.53 -26.55
C SER A 81 7.51 25.07 -26.05
N GLU A 82 7.19 26.33 -26.39
CA GLU A 82 5.96 27.03 -25.93
C GLU A 82 4.66 26.24 -26.18
N LYS A 83 4.66 25.37 -27.20
CA LYS A 83 3.51 24.53 -27.56
C LYS A 83 3.20 23.47 -26.51
N TYR A 84 4.22 22.88 -25.89
CA TYR A 84 4.11 21.70 -25.00
C TYR A 84 4.39 22.01 -23.53
N ARG A 85 5.07 23.13 -23.26
CA ARG A 85 5.38 23.59 -21.90
C ARG A 85 4.15 23.62 -21.00
N ASP A 86 4.30 23.10 -19.78
CA ASP A 86 3.29 23.04 -18.71
C ASP A 86 1.98 22.29 -19.07
N LYS A 87 1.98 21.44 -20.12
CA LYS A 87 0.81 20.68 -20.57
C LYS A 87 1.10 19.17 -20.61
N PRO A 88 0.89 18.44 -19.49
CA PRO A 88 1.26 17.02 -19.39
C PRO A 88 0.53 16.11 -20.39
N GLU A 89 -0.73 16.41 -20.72
CA GLU A 89 -1.50 15.64 -21.72
C GLU A 89 -0.88 15.71 -23.12
N LEU A 90 -0.36 16.87 -23.50
CA LEU A 90 0.30 17.05 -24.79
C LEU A 90 1.68 16.40 -24.81
N ILE A 91 2.38 16.38 -23.67
CA ILE A 91 3.67 15.70 -23.53
C ILE A 91 3.51 14.19 -23.73
N ALA A 92 2.43 13.57 -23.23
CA ALA A 92 2.16 12.14 -23.49
C ALA A 92 1.90 11.85 -24.98
N SER A 93 1.15 12.73 -25.66
CA SER A 93 0.95 12.62 -27.11
C SER A 93 2.24 12.84 -27.91
N LEU A 94 3.11 13.71 -27.39
CA LEU A 94 4.41 14.03 -27.95
C LEU A 94 5.32 12.82 -27.82
N GLU A 95 5.36 12.16 -26.65
CA GLU A 95 6.14 10.94 -26.44
C GLU A 95 5.84 9.88 -27.49
N TYR A 96 4.57 9.66 -27.83
CA TYR A 96 4.18 8.70 -28.87
C TYR A 96 4.67 9.12 -30.27
N LEU A 97 4.68 10.41 -30.56
CA LEU A 97 5.27 10.92 -31.81
C LEU A 97 6.78 10.71 -31.81
N ILE A 98 7.44 11.06 -30.71
CA ILE A 98 8.89 10.92 -30.52
C ILE A 98 9.29 9.45 -30.60
N SER A 99 8.53 8.52 -30.03
CA SER A 99 8.86 7.10 -30.06
C SER A 99 8.82 6.55 -31.48
N ARG A 100 7.83 6.92 -32.29
CA ARG A 100 7.76 6.53 -33.72
C ARG A 100 8.93 7.11 -34.51
N PHE A 101 9.32 8.35 -34.23
CA PHE A 101 10.49 8.96 -34.88
C PHE A 101 11.79 8.30 -34.43
N THR A 102 11.90 7.99 -33.14
CA THR A 102 13.07 7.31 -32.57
C THR A 102 13.24 5.93 -33.18
N GLU A 103 12.17 5.16 -33.34
CA GLU A 103 12.17 3.86 -34.01
C GLU A 103 12.72 3.99 -35.45
N ILE A 104 12.19 4.93 -36.26
CA ILE A 104 12.67 5.14 -37.65
C ILE A 104 14.15 5.54 -37.69
N ILE A 105 14.60 6.40 -36.77
CA ILE A 105 15.99 6.88 -36.74
C ILE A 105 16.90 5.73 -36.32
N LEU A 106 16.52 4.96 -35.30
CA LEU A 106 17.27 3.83 -34.83
C LEU A 106 17.32 2.73 -35.90
N ASP A 107 16.24 2.43 -36.63
CA ASP A 107 16.26 1.44 -37.73
C ASP A 107 17.26 1.81 -38.84
N LYS A 108 17.51 3.10 -39.05
CA LYS A 108 18.45 3.61 -40.06
C LYS A 108 19.90 3.73 -39.54
N ASP A 109 20.12 3.61 -38.24
CA ASP A 109 21.44 3.72 -37.61
C ASP A 109 22.18 2.38 -37.62
N ASN A 110 22.87 2.12 -38.74
CA ASN A 110 23.71 0.93 -38.93
C ASN A 110 25.10 1.05 -38.31
N ASP A 111 25.59 2.27 -38.04
CA ASP A 111 26.95 2.53 -37.58
C ASP A 111 27.07 2.57 -36.04
N GLU A 112 25.98 2.27 -35.33
CA GLU A 112 25.85 2.39 -33.87
C GLU A 112 26.24 3.79 -33.33
N GLU A 113 26.00 4.85 -34.12
CA GLU A 113 26.42 6.20 -33.77
C GLU A 113 25.77 6.66 -32.45
N TYR A 114 24.52 6.26 -32.21
CA TYR A 114 23.77 6.63 -31.00
C TYR A 114 24.13 5.85 -29.74
N LYS A 115 24.90 4.76 -29.85
CA LYS A 115 25.31 3.93 -28.69
C LYS A 115 26.31 4.65 -27.78
N TYR A 116 27.20 5.44 -28.36
CA TYR A 116 28.21 6.22 -27.62
C TYR A 116 27.92 7.72 -27.64
N PHE A 117 26.75 8.12 -28.15
CA PHE A 117 26.37 9.52 -28.23
C PHE A 117 26.25 10.13 -26.83
N ARG A 118 27.02 11.20 -26.61
CA ARG A 118 26.98 12.02 -25.42
C ARG A 118 26.71 13.47 -25.80
N VAL A 119 25.97 14.16 -24.96
CA VAL A 119 25.64 15.57 -25.18
C VAL A 119 26.81 16.44 -24.77
N ASP A 120 27.63 16.83 -25.74
CA ASP A 120 28.84 17.65 -25.50
C ASP A 120 28.53 19.08 -25.01
N GLU A 121 27.30 19.56 -25.18
CA GLU A 121 26.86 20.88 -24.73
C GLU A 121 26.75 20.96 -23.20
N ASP A 122 26.51 19.84 -22.52
CA ASP A 122 26.36 19.76 -21.08
C ASP A 122 27.66 19.27 -20.43
N PHE A 123 28.06 19.90 -19.32
CA PHE A 123 29.28 19.51 -18.60
C PHE A 123 29.27 18.03 -18.15
N ALA A 124 28.10 17.48 -17.83
CA ALA A 124 27.94 16.09 -17.39
C ALA A 124 27.92 15.09 -18.56
N ARG A 125 27.91 15.56 -19.81
CA ARG A 125 27.86 14.74 -21.03
C ARG A 125 26.88 13.56 -20.95
N PRO A 126 25.58 13.80 -20.67
CA PRO A 126 24.57 12.75 -20.55
C PRO A 126 24.35 12.01 -21.86
N THR A 127 23.95 10.74 -21.77
CA THR A 127 23.49 9.97 -22.93
C THR A 127 22.03 10.31 -23.26
N LEU A 128 21.56 9.93 -24.44
CA LEU A 128 20.14 10.09 -24.82
C LEU A 128 19.20 9.38 -23.83
N LEU A 129 19.65 8.28 -23.22
CA LEU A 129 18.86 7.54 -22.22
C LEU A 129 18.66 8.34 -20.93
N HIS A 130 19.65 9.13 -20.49
CA HIS A 130 19.51 10.00 -19.32
C HIS A 130 18.45 11.08 -19.55
N LEU A 131 18.43 11.66 -20.75
CA LEU A 131 17.45 12.70 -21.12
C LEU A 131 16.03 12.11 -21.24
N ALA A 132 15.90 10.92 -21.85
CA ALA A 132 14.62 10.23 -21.94
C ALA A 132 14.08 9.85 -20.54
N ALA A 133 14.97 9.41 -19.64
CA ALA A 133 14.66 9.11 -18.25
C ALA A 133 14.20 10.35 -17.46
N GLU A 134 14.85 11.50 -17.66
CA GLU A 134 14.47 12.77 -17.01
C GLU A 134 13.07 13.26 -17.42
N GLN A 135 12.73 13.10 -18.71
CA GLN A 135 11.44 13.53 -19.28
C GLN A 135 10.29 12.52 -19.07
N ASN A 136 10.57 11.35 -18.49
CA ASN A 136 9.63 10.23 -18.34
C ASN A 136 9.13 9.64 -19.68
N PHE A 137 9.97 9.61 -20.71
CA PHE A 137 9.63 9.00 -22.00
C PHE A 137 9.87 7.49 -21.98
N LEU A 138 8.90 6.73 -21.47
CA LEU A 138 8.96 5.27 -21.34
C LEU A 138 9.17 4.55 -22.67
N HIS A 139 8.44 4.92 -23.72
CA HIS A 139 8.52 4.23 -25.02
C HIS A 139 9.86 4.46 -25.70
N VAL A 140 10.38 5.68 -25.61
CA VAL A 140 11.70 6.05 -26.11
C VAL A 140 12.79 5.31 -25.33
N THR A 141 12.66 5.25 -24.00
CA THR A 141 13.55 4.51 -23.11
C THR A 141 13.59 3.02 -23.48
N LYS A 142 12.43 2.41 -23.77
CA LYS A 142 12.34 1.01 -24.22
C LYS A 142 13.10 0.77 -25.52
N LEU A 143 12.83 1.57 -26.55
CA LEU A 143 13.49 1.44 -27.86
C LEU A 143 15.02 1.58 -27.75
N LEU A 144 15.49 2.54 -26.93
CA LEU A 144 16.92 2.74 -26.70
C LEU A 144 17.58 1.56 -25.97
N VAL A 145 16.92 0.99 -24.96
CA VAL A 145 17.45 -0.15 -24.20
C VAL A 145 17.37 -1.44 -25.00
N GLU A 146 16.30 -1.66 -25.76
CA GLU A 146 16.14 -2.83 -26.65
C GLU A 146 17.23 -2.87 -27.72
N LYS A 147 17.57 -1.72 -28.32
CA LYS A 147 18.66 -1.66 -29.31
C LYS A 147 20.04 -1.65 -28.65
N TYR A 148 20.21 -0.96 -27.52
CA TYR A 148 21.49 -0.80 -26.84
C TYR A 148 21.38 -1.04 -25.32
N PRO A 149 21.38 -2.31 -24.86
CA PRO A 149 21.24 -2.64 -23.44
C PRO A 149 22.34 -2.05 -22.54
N SER A 150 23.54 -1.85 -23.09
CA SER A 150 24.68 -1.29 -22.35
C SER A 150 24.45 0.15 -21.88
N LEU A 151 23.54 0.91 -22.50
CA LEU A 151 23.26 2.30 -22.13
C LEU A 151 22.77 2.44 -20.69
N VAL A 152 22.14 1.40 -20.14
CA VAL A 152 21.62 1.38 -18.75
C VAL A 152 22.75 1.54 -17.72
N TYR A 153 23.96 1.08 -18.05
CA TYR A 153 25.12 1.08 -17.15
C TYR A 153 26.14 2.20 -17.43
N LEU A 154 25.84 3.10 -18.38
CA LEU A 154 26.73 4.21 -18.69
C LEU A 154 26.47 5.37 -17.74
N GLU A 155 27.50 5.80 -17.03
CA GLU A 155 27.44 6.98 -16.17
C GLU A 155 27.77 8.27 -16.93
N THR A 156 27.24 9.38 -16.42
CA THR A 156 27.64 10.75 -16.80
C THR A 156 29.09 11.05 -16.42
N GLU A 157 29.67 12.08 -17.02
CA GLU A 157 31.02 12.54 -16.64
C GLU A 157 31.00 13.32 -15.33
N GLU A 158 32.10 13.25 -14.58
CA GLU A 158 32.24 13.93 -13.28
C GLU A 158 32.33 15.45 -13.48
N VAL A 159 31.38 16.19 -12.91
CA VAL A 159 31.32 17.65 -12.97
C VAL A 159 31.63 18.24 -11.61
N ALA A 160 32.80 18.86 -11.45
CA ALA A 160 33.23 19.77 -10.36
C ALA A 160 32.43 19.71 -9.02
N GLY A 161 32.35 18.54 -8.39
CA GLY A 161 31.71 18.33 -7.09
C GLY A 161 30.39 17.53 -7.10
N GLU A 162 29.82 17.27 -8.28
CA GLU A 162 28.69 16.37 -8.48
C GLU A 162 29.17 14.96 -8.87
N ARG A 163 28.50 13.94 -8.32
CA ARG A 163 28.81 12.55 -8.63
C ARG A 163 28.34 12.19 -10.04
N PRO A 164 29.07 11.32 -10.77
CA PRO A 164 28.52 10.69 -11.95
C PRO A 164 27.26 9.91 -11.56
N TYR A 165 26.26 9.92 -12.44
CA TYR A 165 24.98 9.28 -12.20
C TYR A 165 24.57 8.41 -13.37
N LEU A 166 23.82 7.35 -13.06
CA LEU A 166 23.23 6.45 -14.05
C LEU A 166 21.88 7.00 -14.57
N PRO A 167 21.38 6.51 -15.72
CA PRO A 167 20.07 6.90 -16.24
C PRO A 167 18.94 6.63 -15.26
N VAL A 168 19.01 5.50 -14.52
CA VAL A 168 18.05 5.15 -13.48
C VAL A 168 18.05 6.17 -12.34
N GLU A 169 19.22 6.66 -11.96
CA GLU A 169 19.36 7.60 -10.86
C GLU A 169 18.77 8.96 -11.23
N LYS A 170 18.93 9.36 -12.48
CA LYS A 170 18.28 10.55 -13.03
C LYS A 170 16.74 10.42 -13.00
N ALA A 171 16.19 9.26 -13.37
CA ALA A 171 14.75 9.00 -13.26
C ALA A 171 14.26 9.05 -11.80
N LEU A 172 15.04 8.49 -10.86
CA LEU A 172 14.72 8.50 -9.42
C LEU A 172 14.77 9.91 -8.84
N MET A 173 15.77 10.72 -9.19
CA MET A 173 15.89 12.13 -8.77
C MET A 173 14.72 12.99 -9.28
N SER A 174 14.22 12.69 -10.48
CA SER A 174 13.08 13.39 -11.08
C SER A 174 11.72 12.77 -10.72
N HIS A 175 11.68 11.77 -9.81
CA HIS A 175 10.48 11.06 -9.37
C HIS A 175 9.61 10.52 -10.53
N LYS A 176 10.24 9.96 -11.56
CA LYS A 176 9.55 9.43 -12.75
C LYS A 176 9.29 7.92 -12.60
N ASP A 177 8.11 7.56 -12.10
CA ASP A 177 7.79 6.19 -11.68
C ASP A 177 7.88 5.14 -12.80
N GLU A 178 7.31 5.42 -13.97
CA GLU A 178 7.23 4.41 -15.04
C GLU A 178 8.60 4.10 -15.66
N THR A 179 9.36 5.15 -15.96
CA THR A 179 10.71 5.03 -16.51
C THR A 179 11.69 4.45 -15.50
N ALA A 180 11.64 4.88 -14.23
CA ALA A 180 12.47 4.30 -13.18
C ALA A 180 12.17 2.82 -12.96
N ALA A 181 10.89 2.43 -12.86
CA ALA A 181 10.49 1.03 -12.73
C ALA A 181 10.98 0.17 -13.91
N TYR A 182 10.88 0.69 -15.13
CA TYR A 182 11.41 0.00 -16.31
C TYR A 182 12.93 -0.14 -16.24
N LEU A 183 13.68 0.94 -16.00
CA LEU A 183 15.13 0.90 -15.93
C LEU A 183 15.64 -0.03 -14.82
N ILE A 184 15.03 0.00 -13.63
CA ILE A 184 15.35 -0.94 -12.53
C ILE A 184 15.10 -2.37 -12.97
N SER A 185 14.01 -2.65 -13.68
CA SER A 185 13.76 -3.98 -14.19
C SER A 185 14.83 -4.46 -15.18
N GLN A 186 15.52 -3.55 -15.90
CA GLN A 186 16.56 -3.87 -16.89
C GLN A 186 17.95 -4.05 -16.27
N MET A 187 18.14 -3.56 -15.04
CA MET A 187 19.42 -3.65 -14.34
C MET A 187 19.62 -5.03 -13.72
N LYS A 188 20.90 -5.44 -13.60
CA LYS A 188 21.31 -6.58 -12.78
C LYS A 188 20.98 -6.34 -11.32
N HIS A 189 20.56 -7.41 -10.63
CA HIS A 189 20.19 -7.41 -9.21
C HIS A 189 21.22 -6.69 -8.33
N ASP A 190 22.50 -7.05 -8.44
CA ASP A 190 23.58 -6.49 -7.62
C ASP A 190 23.67 -4.96 -7.72
N TRP A 191 23.51 -4.42 -8.94
CA TRP A 191 23.54 -2.98 -9.19
C TRP A 191 22.32 -2.26 -8.60
N VAL A 192 21.16 -2.92 -8.55
CA VAL A 192 19.97 -2.36 -7.90
C VAL A 192 20.15 -2.34 -6.40
N HIS A 193 20.80 -3.34 -5.82
CA HIS A 193 21.09 -3.39 -4.38
C HIS A 193 22.06 -2.25 -3.99
N GLU A 194 23.12 -2.01 -4.78
CA GLU A 194 24.08 -0.91 -4.58
C GLU A 194 23.45 0.50 -4.60
N LEU A 195 22.29 0.69 -5.23
CA LEU A 195 21.60 1.99 -5.20
C LEU A 195 21.07 2.34 -3.80
N PHE A 196 20.71 1.33 -3.00
CA PHE A 196 20.01 1.49 -1.73
C PHE A 196 20.83 1.04 -0.52
N LEU A 197 21.90 0.28 -0.75
CA LEU A 197 22.85 -0.13 0.29
C LEU A 197 23.97 0.88 0.46
N TYR A 198 24.58 0.84 1.64
CA TYR A 198 25.71 1.69 1.98
C TYR A 198 26.90 1.40 1.06
N ASP A 199 27.40 2.45 0.42
CA ASP A 199 28.59 2.37 -0.42
C ASP A 199 29.83 2.68 0.44
N ASN A 200 30.79 1.76 0.47
CA ASN A 200 32.06 1.93 1.17
C ASN A 200 33.04 2.82 0.39
N ASP A 201 32.73 3.18 -0.86
CA ASP A 201 33.58 4.05 -1.67
C ASP A 201 33.63 5.46 -1.05
N MET A 202 34.84 6.00 -0.90
CA MET A 202 35.18 7.07 0.07
C MET A 202 34.42 8.41 -0.09
N ARG A 203 33.61 8.58 -1.15
CA ARG A 203 32.95 9.84 -1.51
C ARG A 203 31.59 10.04 -0.86
N LEU A 204 30.82 8.97 -0.62
CA LEU A 204 29.49 9.04 0.01
C LEU A 204 29.44 8.04 1.17
N LYS A 205 29.54 8.53 2.41
CA LYS A 205 29.32 7.74 3.63
C LYS A 205 27.82 7.42 3.85
N ARG A 206 27.13 6.99 2.80
CA ARG A 206 25.69 6.68 2.75
C ARG A 206 25.32 6.02 1.42
N ALA A 207 24.19 5.33 1.39
CA ALA A 207 23.56 4.88 0.16
C ALA A 207 23.29 6.03 -0.82
N LYS A 208 23.33 5.71 -2.12
CA LYS A 208 23.05 6.63 -3.22
C LYS A 208 21.63 7.20 -3.13
N PHE A 209 20.66 6.37 -2.76
CA PHE A 209 19.26 6.74 -2.50
C PHE A 209 18.74 6.08 -1.23
N LYS A 210 17.83 6.77 -0.53
CA LYS A 210 17.11 6.17 0.59
C LYS A 210 15.82 5.55 0.10
N PHE A 211 15.71 4.23 0.26
CA PHE A 211 14.49 3.53 -0.15
C PHE A 211 13.25 4.02 0.63
N THR A 212 13.43 4.43 1.89
CA THR A 212 12.35 5.02 2.72
C THR A 212 11.76 6.30 2.12
N GLU A 213 12.57 7.15 1.50
CA GLU A 213 12.13 8.39 0.85
C GLU A 213 11.31 8.07 -0.40
N ILE A 214 11.70 7.07 -1.19
CA ILE A 214 10.95 6.62 -2.38
C ILE A 214 9.59 6.04 -1.99
N ILE A 215 9.53 5.18 -0.97
CA ILE A 215 8.28 4.56 -0.50
C ILE A 215 7.29 5.60 0.04
N SER A 216 7.81 6.63 0.73
CA SER A 216 6.99 7.63 1.40
C SER A 216 6.72 8.89 0.57
N HIS A 217 7.33 9.01 -0.61
CA HIS A 217 7.15 10.16 -1.49
C HIS A 217 5.68 10.28 -1.92
N ARG A 218 5.13 11.47 -1.73
CA ARG A 218 3.76 11.81 -2.14
C ARG A 218 3.80 13.05 -3.01
N ASP A 219 3.02 13.01 -4.06
CA ASP A 219 2.80 14.15 -4.94
C ASP A 219 2.33 15.36 -4.12
N PRO A 220 3.02 16.52 -4.21
CA PRO A 220 2.56 17.73 -3.54
C PRO A 220 1.15 18.18 -3.98
N GLU A 221 0.75 17.90 -5.22
CA GLU A 221 -0.55 18.31 -5.76
C GLU A 221 -1.65 17.30 -5.44
N THR A 222 -1.42 16.02 -5.76
CA THR A 222 -2.46 14.98 -5.63
C THR A 222 -2.47 14.26 -4.28
N LYS A 223 -1.41 14.40 -3.46
CA LYS A 223 -1.17 13.66 -2.20
C LYS A 223 -1.15 12.13 -2.35
N LYS A 224 -1.16 11.62 -3.57
CA LYS A 224 -1.03 10.20 -3.89
C LYS A 224 0.43 9.79 -3.84
N LEU A 225 0.68 8.49 -3.75
CA LEU A 225 2.02 7.94 -3.83
C LEU A 225 2.47 7.94 -5.29
N ASP A 226 3.62 8.54 -5.57
CA ASP A 226 4.10 8.68 -6.96
C ASP A 226 4.88 7.45 -7.44
N MET A 227 5.69 6.84 -6.57
CA MET A 227 6.72 5.87 -6.97
C MET A 227 6.31 4.39 -6.78
N GLN A 228 5.03 4.07 -6.93
CA GLN A 228 4.50 2.73 -6.62
C GLN A 228 5.10 1.64 -7.52
N LYS A 229 5.17 1.87 -8.84
CA LYS A 229 5.72 0.88 -9.78
C LYS A 229 7.22 0.66 -9.55
N THR A 230 7.93 1.72 -9.18
CA THR A 230 9.35 1.69 -8.86
C THR A 230 9.60 0.85 -7.62
N VAL A 231 8.81 1.03 -6.55
CA VAL A 231 8.91 0.21 -5.34
C VAL A 231 8.70 -1.26 -5.67
N VAL A 232 7.67 -1.60 -6.45
CA VAL A 232 7.42 -2.98 -6.89
C VAL A 232 8.58 -3.50 -7.75
N ALA A 233 9.14 -2.70 -8.66
CA ALA A 233 10.27 -3.11 -9.48
C ALA A 233 11.54 -3.37 -8.66
N VAL A 234 11.81 -2.58 -7.61
CA VAL A 234 12.90 -2.85 -6.67
C VAL A 234 12.65 -4.16 -5.93
N LEU A 235 11.41 -4.40 -5.48
CA LEU A 235 11.05 -5.65 -4.80
C LEU A 235 11.15 -6.87 -5.72
N ASP A 236 10.79 -6.74 -7.00
CA ASP A 236 10.96 -7.79 -8.02
C ASP A 236 12.46 -8.19 -8.12
N GLN A 237 13.37 -7.21 -8.04
CA GLN A 237 14.83 -7.42 -8.08
C GLN A 237 15.43 -8.03 -6.79
N LEU A 238 14.63 -8.24 -5.74
CA LEU A 238 15.02 -8.95 -4.52
C LEU A 238 14.66 -10.44 -4.56
N VAL A 239 14.16 -10.95 -5.70
CA VAL A 239 13.81 -12.36 -5.91
C VAL A 239 14.64 -12.92 -7.04
N ASN A 240 15.52 -13.88 -6.72
CA ASN A 240 16.28 -14.60 -7.74
C ASN A 240 15.76 -16.04 -7.85
N PRO A 241 15.32 -16.47 -9.05
CA PRO A 241 15.01 -17.87 -9.26
C PRO A 241 16.30 -18.70 -9.16
N HIS A 242 16.26 -19.79 -8.39
CA HIS A 242 17.38 -20.69 -8.21
C HIS A 242 17.02 -22.10 -8.68
N TRP A 243 17.88 -22.65 -9.53
CA TRP A 243 17.78 -24.02 -10.02
C TRP A 243 18.89 -24.85 -9.37
N PRO A 244 18.58 -25.73 -8.40
CA PRO A 244 19.58 -26.46 -7.62
C PRO A 244 20.53 -27.36 -8.41
N TYR A 245 20.09 -27.76 -9.61
CA TYR A 245 20.83 -28.65 -10.51
C TYR A 245 21.71 -27.89 -11.52
N LEU A 246 21.59 -26.57 -11.58
CA LEU A 246 22.42 -25.74 -12.45
C LEU A 246 23.69 -25.31 -11.71
N PRO A 247 24.87 -25.42 -12.35
CA PRO A 247 26.08 -24.81 -11.81
C PRO A 247 25.91 -23.29 -11.73
N GLU A 248 26.38 -22.68 -10.64
CA GLU A 248 26.46 -21.23 -10.52
C GLU A 248 27.20 -20.64 -11.72
N LYS A 249 26.72 -19.50 -12.25
CA LYS A 249 27.43 -18.73 -13.27
C LYS A 249 28.70 -18.11 -12.66
N ILE A 250 29.71 -18.95 -12.43
CA ILE A 250 31.03 -18.48 -12.04
C ILE A 250 31.66 -17.84 -13.28
N LYS A 251 32.31 -16.68 -13.13
CA LYS A 251 33.09 -16.00 -14.19
C LYS A 251 34.35 -16.81 -14.58
N GLU A 252 34.22 -18.09 -14.93
CA GLU A 252 35.33 -18.90 -15.45
C GLU A 252 35.36 -18.79 -16.98
N THR A 253 36.46 -18.29 -17.52
CA THR A 253 36.75 -18.27 -18.96
C THR A 253 37.25 -19.64 -19.42
N GLY A 254 36.65 -20.21 -20.46
CA GLY A 254 37.08 -21.48 -21.10
C GLY A 254 35.95 -22.49 -21.33
N GLU A 255 36.28 -23.74 -21.68
CA GLU A 255 35.33 -24.84 -22.03
C GLU A 255 34.25 -25.15 -20.96
N LYS A 256 34.47 -24.74 -19.71
CA LYS A 256 33.45 -24.85 -18.65
C LYS A 256 32.31 -23.86 -18.84
N SER A 257 32.57 -22.67 -19.41
CA SER A 257 31.55 -21.69 -19.77
C SER A 257 30.53 -22.31 -20.72
N ASP A 258 30.98 -22.93 -21.81
CA ASP A 258 30.11 -23.56 -22.81
C ASP A 258 29.30 -24.74 -22.26
N ARG A 259 29.79 -25.42 -21.22
CA ARG A 259 29.07 -26.49 -20.52
C ARG A 259 28.03 -25.94 -19.54
N ILE A 260 28.37 -24.85 -18.85
CA ILE A 260 27.45 -24.10 -18.00
C ILE A 260 26.33 -23.54 -18.90
N GLU A 261 26.67 -22.87 -19.99
CA GLU A 261 25.74 -22.28 -20.95
C GLU A 261 24.81 -23.32 -21.59
N ARG A 262 25.34 -24.49 -21.99
CA ARG A 262 24.49 -25.63 -22.43
C ARG A 262 23.55 -26.16 -21.35
N ALA A 263 23.98 -26.16 -20.09
CA ALA A 263 23.11 -26.54 -18.99
C ALA A 263 21.99 -25.50 -18.82
N TRP A 264 22.32 -24.21 -18.88
CA TRP A 264 21.37 -23.08 -18.81
C TRP A 264 20.43 -23.00 -20.03
N SER A 265 20.80 -23.52 -21.20
CA SER A 265 19.89 -23.61 -22.36
C SER A 265 18.90 -24.78 -22.30
N SER A 266 19.09 -25.72 -21.36
CA SER A 266 18.29 -26.96 -21.25
C SER A 266 17.32 -26.96 -20.05
N VAL A 267 17.05 -25.78 -19.50
CA VAL A 267 16.38 -25.61 -18.20
C VAL A 267 14.86 -25.68 -18.38
N PRO A 268 14.14 -26.43 -17.53
CA PRO A 268 12.69 -26.32 -17.39
C PRO A 268 12.24 -24.88 -17.08
N ASP A 269 11.12 -24.45 -17.66
CA ASP A 269 10.61 -23.07 -17.55
C ASP A 269 10.40 -22.57 -16.11
N ASP A 270 10.21 -23.47 -15.14
CA ASP A 270 9.85 -23.13 -13.77
C ASP A 270 10.96 -23.49 -12.74
N PRO A 271 11.45 -22.53 -11.93
CA PRO A 271 12.44 -22.76 -10.89
C PRO A 271 11.84 -23.47 -9.67
N LEU A 272 12.63 -24.37 -9.06
CA LEU A 272 12.20 -25.14 -7.89
C LEU A 272 12.33 -24.37 -6.58
N ASN A 273 13.33 -23.49 -6.50
CA ASN A 273 13.64 -22.66 -5.33
C ASN A 273 13.75 -21.20 -5.74
N TYR A 274 13.48 -20.31 -4.81
CA TYR A 274 13.66 -18.87 -4.97
C TYR A 274 14.53 -18.33 -3.84
N ASP A 275 15.54 -17.57 -4.21
CA ASP A 275 16.43 -16.89 -3.29
C ASP A 275 15.87 -15.48 -3.06
N PHE A 276 15.36 -15.25 -1.87
CA PHE A 276 14.81 -13.97 -1.42
C PHE A 276 15.87 -13.17 -0.67
N PHE A 277 16.08 -11.92 -1.08
CA PHE A 277 16.99 -10.99 -0.41
C PHE A 277 16.22 -9.98 0.45
N TYR A 278 16.63 -9.81 1.70
CA TYR A 278 15.96 -8.94 2.67
C TYR A 278 16.78 -7.72 3.11
N HIS A 279 18.06 -7.66 2.75
CA HIS A 279 18.99 -6.62 3.19
C HIS A 279 18.47 -5.20 2.92
N VAL A 280 17.92 -4.92 1.73
CA VAL A 280 17.35 -3.59 1.41
C VAL A 280 16.17 -3.24 2.32
N LEU A 281 15.32 -4.21 2.68
CA LEU A 281 14.16 -3.98 3.55
C LEU A 281 14.52 -3.79 5.03
N GLU A 282 15.70 -4.27 5.41
CA GLU A 282 16.26 -4.23 6.76
C GLU A 282 17.37 -3.19 6.94
N ALA A 283 17.70 -2.42 5.91
CA ALA A 283 18.72 -1.37 5.96
C ALA A 283 18.26 -0.14 6.76
N ASP A 284 19.20 0.57 7.36
CA ASP A 284 18.91 1.82 8.09
C ASP A 284 18.69 3.04 7.17
N ASP A 285 18.55 4.23 7.76
CA ASP A 285 18.33 5.47 6.99
C ASP A 285 19.51 5.85 6.08
N LEU A 286 20.69 5.23 6.26
CA LEU A 286 21.88 5.41 5.44
C LEU A 286 22.13 4.23 4.50
N GLY A 287 21.26 3.21 4.50
CA GLY A 287 21.43 1.99 3.72
C GLY A 287 22.36 0.96 4.37
N GLN A 288 22.77 1.15 5.62
CA GLN A 288 23.65 0.21 6.31
C GLN A 288 22.88 -1.05 6.70
N GLU A 289 23.49 -2.21 6.49
CA GLU A 289 22.96 -3.49 6.97
C GLU A 289 23.18 -3.68 8.48
N PRO A 290 22.30 -4.42 9.18
CA PRO A 290 22.49 -4.72 10.60
C PRO A 290 23.72 -5.57 10.93
N LYS A 291 24.13 -6.45 10.01
CA LYS A 291 25.31 -7.32 10.13
C LYS A 291 26.08 -7.34 8.82
N ASP A 292 27.38 -7.59 8.91
CA ASP A 292 28.22 -7.89 7.75
C ASP A 292 27.97 -9.31 7.23
N ASP A 293 28.61 -9.67 6.11
CA ASP A 293 28.52 -10.99 5.48
C ASP A 293 29.04 -12.12 6.40
N GLU A 294 29.90 -11.79 7.37
CA GLU A 294 30.44 -12.72 8.38
C GLU A 294 29.49 -12.88 9.58
N GLY A 295 28.43 -12.08 9.66
CA GLY A 295 27.44 -12.09 10.73
C GLY A 295 27.80 -11.27 11.97
N ASN A 296 28.87 -10.47 11.91
CA ASN A 296 29.25 -9.51 12.94
C ASN A 296 28.37 -8.26 12.86
N LEU A 297 28.18 -7.61 14.00
CA LEU A 297 27.35 -6.42 14.12
C LEU A 297 28.12 -5.19 13.63
N ILE A 298 27.52 -4.42 12.73
CA ILE A 298 28.13 -3.17 12.24
C ILE A 298 27.88 -2.06 13.26
N GLU A 299 28.94 -1.50 13.84
CA GLU A 299 28.83 -0.50 14.92
C GLU A 299 28.13 0.79 14.48
N GLU A 300 28.28 1.17 13.20
CA GLU A 300 27.69 2.38 12.62
C GLU A 300 26.18 2.24 12.34
N PHE A 301 25.60 1.05 12.46
CA PHE A 301 24.19 0.80 12.15
C PHE A 301 23.25 1.53 13.12
N ASN A 302 22.37 2.36 12.55
CA ASN A 302 21.38 3.09 13.35
C ASN A 302 20.18 2.21 13.72
N THR A 303 20.23 1.61 14.91
CA THR A 303 19.13 0.79 15.46
C THR A 303 17.80 1.52 15.64
N LYS A 304 17.79 2.86 15.67
CA LYS A 304 16.57 3.68 15.83
C LYS A 304 15.97 4.15 14.49
N SER A 305 16.64 3.86 13.38
CA SER A 305 16.15 4.19 12.04
C SER A 305 14.82 3.52 11.73
N MET A 306 14.07 4.11 10.80
CA MET A 306 12.86 3.51 10.25
C MET A 306 13.26 2.55 9.14
N SER A 307 13.03 1.25 9.34
CA SER A 307 13.25 0.27 8.28
C SER A 307 12.33 0.54 7.07
N PRO A 308 12.78 0.29 5.83
CA PRO A 308 11.91 0.32 4.66
C PRO A 308 10.69 -0.60 4.78
N LEU A 309 10.81 -1.76 5.45
CA LEU A 309 9.66 -2.62 5.76
C LEU A 309 8.56 -1.88 6.56
N ARG A 310 8.96 -1.08 7.54
CA ARG A 310 8.04 -0.25 8.32
C ARG A 310 7.42 0.88 7.49
N CYS A 311 8.20 1.50 6.60
CA CYS A 311 7.66 2.49 5.66
C CYS A 311 6.62 1.86 4.72
N ILE A 312 6.81 0.63 4.25
CA ILE A 312 5.80 -0.12 3.48
C ILE A 312 4.56 -0.43 4.33
N ALA A 313 4.72 -0.75 5.62
CA ALA A 313 3.59 -1.01 6.53
C ALA A 313 2.73 0.24 6.82
N GLU A 314 3.38 1.41 6.79
CA GLU A 314 2.75 2.71 6.99
C GLU A 314 2.26 3.33 5.66
N SER A 315 2.73 2.82 4.52
CA SER A 315 2.22 3.21 3.20
C SER A 315 0.87 2.53 2.91
N ASP A 316 0.08 3.16 2.04
CA ASP A 316 -1.19 2.60 1.55
C ASP A 316 -0.97 1.77 0.27
N ASP A 317 0.27 1.37 -0.02
CA ASP A 317 0.63 0.63 -1.24
C ASP A 317 0.32 -0.87 -1.10
N LYS A 318 -0.85 -1.24 -1.63
CA LYS A 318 -1.36 -2.61 -1.57
C LYS A 318 -0.48 -3.58 -2.36
N GLU A 319 0.15 -3.15 -3.45
CA GLU A 319 0.95 -4.03 -4.30
C GLU A 319 2.26 -4.38 -3.61
N ALA A 320 2.95 -3.38 -3.05
CA ALA A 320 4.17 -3.60 -2.27
C ALA A 320 3.93 -4.50 -1.03
N ILE A 321 2.81 -4.33 -0.32
CA ILE A 321 2.46 -5.16 0.85
C ILE A 321 2.15 -6.62 0.45
N GLN A 322 1.57 -6.83 -0.73
CA GLN A 322 1.25 -8.17 -1.22
C GLN A 322 2.43 -8.87 -1.88
N HIS A 323 3.53 -8.15 -2.11
CA HIS A 323 4.71 -8.68 -2.77
C HIS A 323 5.31 -9.90 -2.01
N PRO A 324 5.72 -10.96 -2.72
CA PRO A 324 6.25 -12.18 -2.09
C PRO A 324 7.39 -11.96 -1.10
N VAL A 325 8.38 -11.12 -1.45
CA VAL A 325 9.54 -10.82 -0.58
C VAL A 325 9.10 -10.26 0.78
N VAL A 326 8.19 -9.29 0.75
CA VAL A 326 7.71 -8.60 1.95
C VAL A 326 6.93 -9.56 2.84
N ARG A 327 6.10 -10.42 2.24
CA ARG A 327 5.33 -11.44 2.96
C ARG A 327 6.23 -12.47 3.63
N MET A 328 7.17 -13.06 2.88
CA MET A 328 8.13 -14.03 3.42
C MET A 328 8.90 -13.46 4.60
N LEU A 329 9.38 -12.21 4.48
CA LEU A 329 10.11 -11.52 5.55
C LEU A 329 9.26 -11.35 6.81
N VAL A 330 8.01 -10.88 6.66
CA VAL A 330 7.08 -10.71 7.79
C VAL A 330 6.73 -12.07 8.41
N MET A 331 6.52 -13.12 7.61
CA MET A 331 6.24 -14.46 8.11
C MET A 331 7.40 -14.97 8.97
N ARG A 332 8.62 -14.91 8.44
CA ARG A 332 9.84 -15.34 9.14
C ARG A 332 9.95 -14.65 10.49
N LYS A 333 9.82 -13.32 10.51
CA LYS A 333 9.89 -12.52 11.75
C LYS A 333 8.78 -12.86 12.73
N TRP A 334 7.56 -13.07 12.22
CA TRP A 334 6.44 -13.52 13.04
C TRP A 334 6.67 -14.88 13.68
N ASN A 335 7.17 -15.86 12.93
CA ASN A 335 7.42 -17.21 13.44
C ASN A 335 8.63 -17.24 14.40
N THR A 336 9.62 -16.38 14.17
CA THR A 336 10.84 -16.34 14.99
C THR A 336 10.60 -15.71 16.36
N PHE A 337 9.91 -14.56 16.42
CA PHE A 337 9.68 -13.85 17.68
C PHE A 337 8.31 -13.20 17.80
N GLY A 338 7.73 -12.73 16.69
CA GLY A 338 6.51 -11.90 16.73
C GLY A 338 5.33 -12.61 17.40
N HIS A 339 5.05 -13.85 17.01
CA HIS A 339 3.97 -14.66 17.58
C HIS A 339 4.18 -14.91 19.07
N TRP A 340 5.37 -15.37 19.47
CA TRP A 340 5.66 -15.68 20.87
C TRP A 340 5.55 -14.45 21.76
N TRP A 341 6.16 -13.34 21.38
CA TRP A 341 6.12 -12.12 22.19
C TRP A 341 4.71 -11.52 22.27
N PHE A 342 3.97 -11.55 21.15
CA PHE A 342 2.59 -11.07 21.13
C PHE A 342 1.66 -11.95 21.96
N CYS A 343 1.85 -13.28 21.96
CA CYS A 343 1.15 -14.19 22.86
C CYS A 343 1.47 -13.94 24.34
N VAL A 344 2.74 -13.64 24.67
CA VAL A 344 3.14 -13.28 26.04
C VAL A 344 2.45 -11.99 26.48
N GLN A 345 2.42 -10.96 25.63
CA GLN A 345 1.71 -9.70 25.91
C GLN A 345 0.21 -9.91 26.13
N ALA A 346 -0.44 -10.71 25.27
CA ALA A 346 -1.85 -11.07 25.42
C ALA A 346 -2.11 -11.85 26.72
N SER A 347 -1.21 -12.76 27.09
CA SER A 347 -1.31 -13.55 28.33
C SER A 347 -1.19 -12.67 29.57
N PHE A 348 -0.25 -11.71 29.60
CA PHE A 348 -0.15 -10.73 30.67
C PHE A 348 -1.42 -9.88 30.79
N TYR A 349 -2.02 -9.50 29.66
CA TYR A 349 -3.28 -8.75 29.66
C TYR A 349 -4.46 -9.57 30.19
N ILE A 350 -4.54 -10.86 29.85
CA ILE A 350 -5.55 -11.77 30.42
C ILE A 350 -5.36 -11.90 31.93
N VAL A 351 -4.13 -12.06 32.41
CA VAL A 351 -3.84 -12.09 33.86
C VAL A 351 -4.31 -10.79 34.52
N PHE A 352 -3.99 -9.63 33.94
CA PHE A 352 -4.50 -8.34 34.42
C PHE A 352 -6.04 -8.31 34.49
N LEU A 353 -6.74 -8.76 33.44
CA LEU A 353 -8.20 -8.81 33.44
C LEU A 353 -8.75 -9.74 34.51
N THR A 354 -8.17 -10.93 34.71
CA THR A 354 -8.63 -11.87 35.76
C THR A 354 -8.46 -11.31 37.16
N LEU A 355 -7.33 -10.62 37.43
CA LEU A 355 -7.10 -9.95 38.71
C LEU A 355 -8.05 -8.77 38.90
N LEU A 356 -8.32 -8.01 37.84
CA LEU A 356 -9.27 -6.90 37.84
C LEU A 356 -10.70 -7.40 38.09
N SER A 357 -11.12 -8.49 37.43
CA SER A 357 -12.40 -9.15 37.65
C SER A 357 -12.54 -9.61 39.08
N TYR A 358 -11.52 -10.28 39.63
CA TYR A 358 -11.54 -10.72 41.02
C TYR A 358 -11.66 -9.52 41.98
N ALA A 359 -10.85 -8.48 41.78
CA ALA A 359 -10.86 -7.28 42.59
C ALA A 359 -12.22 -6.56 42.57
N LEU A 360 -12.80 -6.31 41.39
CA LEU A 360 -14.03 -5.52 41.26
C LEU A 360 -15.30 -6.31 41.61
N ILE A 361 -15.41 -7.58 41.18
CA ILE A 361 -16.60 -8.39 41.43
C ILE A 361 -16.70 -8.74 42.92
N TYR A 362 -15.60 -9.20 43.52
CA TYR A 362 -15.60 -9.50 44.96
C TYR A 362 -15.76 -8.24 45.81
N ALA A 363 -15.23 -7.09 45.37
CA ALA A 363 -15.51 -5.82 46.03
C ALA A 363 -16.99 -5.44 45.98
N SER A 364 -17.70 -5.77 44.91
CA SER A 364 -19.14 -5.43 44.76
C SER A 364 -20.06 -6.22 45.68
N THR A 365 -19.59 -7.36 46.20
CA THR A 365 -20.37 -8.18 47.14
C THR A 365 -20.29 -7.71 48.59
N LEU A 366 -19.45 -6.72 48.90
CA LEU A 366 -19.22 -6.21 50.25
C LEU A 366 -19.93 -4.86 50.44
N GLU A 367 -20.50 -4.64 51.63
CA GLU A 367 -21.19 -3.38 51.98
C GLU A 367 -20.20 -2.21 52.09
N ASP A 368 -19.05 -2.44 52.72
CA ASP A 368 -17.93 -1.48 52.78
C ASP A 368 -16.71 -2.03 52.01
N PRO A 369 -16.41 -1.49 50.81
CA PRO A 369 -15.30 -1.96 49.99
C PRO A 369 -13.92 -1.58 50.56
N THR A 370 -13.84 -0.79 51.64
CA THR A 370 -12.59 -0.34 52.28
C THR A 370 -12.19 -1.16 53.49
N GLN A 371 -13.05 -2.08 53.97
CA GLN A 371 -12.74 -2.97 55.08
C GLN A 371 -12.07 -4.25 54.55
N TYR A 372 -10.88 -4.57 55.07
CA TYR A 372 -10.13 -5.78 54.72
C TYR A 372 -9.99 -6.69 55.94
N SER A 373 -11.02 -7.49 56.24
CA SER A 373 -11.08 -8.32 57.44
C SER A 373 -11.28 -9.80 57.11
N GLY A 374 -10.20 -10.48 56.71
CA GLY A 374 -10.21 -11.92 56.47
C GLY A 374 -9.13 -12.39 55.51
N ARG A 375 -9.00 -13.71 55.34
CA ARG A 375 -8.06 -14.31 54.36
C ARG A 375 -8.45 -13.98 52.91
N ALA A 376 -9.75 -13.96 52.61
CA ALA A 376 -10.25 -13.60 51.27
C ALA A 376 -10.05 -12.11 50.97
N ASP A 377 -10.26 -11.24 51.96
CA ASP A 377 -10.03 -9.80 51.79
C ASP A 377 -8.54 -9.44 51.68
N GLY A 378 -7.65 -10.23 52.32
CA GLY A 378 -6.21 -10.11 52.10
C GLY A 378 -5.79 -10.44 50.66
N LEU A 379 -6.39 -11.49 50.07
CA LEU A 379 -6.15 -11.83 48.65
C LEU A 379 -6.72 -10.77 47.71
N ARG A 380 -7.86 -10.18 48.05
CA ARG A 380 -8.42 -9.02 47.33
C ARG A 380 -7.48 -7.81 47.38
N ALA A 381 -6.96 -7.44 48.55
CA ALA A 381 -6.02 -6.32 48.68
C ALA A 381 -4.77 -6.54 47.83
N PHE A 382 -4.25 -7.76 47.82
CA PHE A 382 -3.13 -8.16 46.95
C PHE A 382 -3.48 -8.01 45.46
N CYS A 383 -4.64 -8.51 45.02
CA CYS A 383 -5.13 -8.35 43.66
C CYS A 383 -5.30 -6.87 43.29
N GLU A 384 -5.87 -6.05 44.17
CA GLU A 384 -6.05 -4.62 43.96
C GLU A 384 -4.70 -3.90 43.77
N VAL A 385 -3.73 -4.14 44.66
CA VAL A 385 -2.39 -3.57 44.54
C VAL A 385 -1.74 -3.96 43.21
N ILE A 386 -1.78 -5.24 42.83
CA ILE A 386 -1.22 -5.70 41.55
C ILE A 386 -1.95 -5.09 40.35
N THR A 387 -3.28 -4.98 40.40
CA THR A 387 -4.04 -4.37 39.30
C THR A 387 -3.71 -2.89 39.14
N ILE A 388 -3.46 -2.15 40.22
CA ILE A 388 -3.01 -0.75 40.17
C ILE A 388 -1.61 -0.67 39.54
N ILE A 389 -0.69 -1.58 39.90
CA ILE A 389 0.65 -1.64 39.29
C ILE A 389 0.55 -1.89 37.78
N PHE A 390 -0.27 -2.87 37.36
CA PHE A 390 -0.51 -3.13 35.94
C PHE A 390 -1.18 -1.94 35.24
N LEU A 391 -2.15 -1.30 35.87
CA LEU A 391 -2.83 -0.12 35.34
C LEU A 391 -1.85 1.02 35.09
N MET A 392 -0.95 1.28 36.04
CA MET A 392 0.13 2.25 35.89
C MET A 392 1.09 1.87 34.76
N PHE A 393 1.50 0.60 34.68
CA PHE A 393 2.36 0.10 33.61
C PHE A 393 1.73 0.32 32.22
N TYR A 394 0.46 -0.08 32.04
CA TYR A 394 -0.25 0.10 30.77
C TYR A 394 -0.50 1.56 30.43
N PHE A 395 -0.77 2.41 31.42
CA PHE A 395 -0.90 3.85 31.22
C PHE A 395 0.40 4.46 30.68
N PHE A 396 1.56 4.12 31.26
CA PHE A 396 2.86 4.58 30.76
C PHE A 396 3.20 3.98 29.39
N GLU A 397 2.84 2.72 29.14
CA GLU A 397 3.01 2.09 27.82
C GLU A 397 2.22 2.86 26.75
N GLU A 398 0.96 3.22 27.03
CA GLU A 398 0.10 3.93 26.10
C GLU A 398 0.55 5.38 25.87
N ILE A 399 1.01 6.11 26.90
CA ILE A 399 1.65 7.43 26.75
C ILE A 399 2.86 7.33 25.83
N ASN A 400 3.70 6.34 26.08
CA ASN A 400 4.92 6.13 25.32
C ASN A 400 4.62 5.78 23.86
N GLN A 401 3.58 5.01 23.60
CA GLN A 401 3.12 4.72 22.25
C GLN A 401 2.58 5.98 21.55
N ALA A 402 1.72 6.76 22.23
CA ALA A 402 1.19 8.01 21.70
C ALA A 402 2.28 9.04 21.40
N GLY A 403 3.32 9.11 22.23
CA GLY A 403 4.47 9.99 22.01
C GLY A 403 5.35 9.59 20.81
N ARG A 404 5.48 8.29 20.52
CA ARG A 404 6.27 7.80 19.37
C ARG A 404 5.56 7.98 18.04
N GLU A 405 4.26 7.74 18.01
CA GLU A 405 3.48 7.67 16.76
C GLU A 405 2.36 8.72 16.70
N TRP A 406 2.58 9.93 17.23
CA TRP A 406 1.53 10.96 17.43
C TRP A 406 0.56 11.11 16.23
N LYS A 407 1.07 11.25 15.01
CA LYS A 407 0.25 11.47 13.81
C LYS A 407 -0.59 10.25 13.37
N THR A 408 -0.08 9.05 13.60
CA THR A 408 -0.73 7.80 13.18
C THR A 408 -1.63 7.24 14.28
N TYR A 409 -1.20 7.41 15.54
CA TYR A 409 -1.87 6.91 16.72
C TYR A 409 -3.30 7.46 16.88
N PHE A 410 -3.51 8.76 16.67
CA PHE A 410 -4.83 9.39 16.79
C PHE A 410 -5.78 9.12 15.60
N LYS A 411 -5.33 8.42 14.56
CA LYS A 411 -6.21 7.99 13.46
C LYS A 411 -6.91 6.67 13.76
N ASP A 412 -6.34 5.84 14.63
CA ASP A 412 -6.89 4.52 14.95
C ASP A 412 -7.98 4.64 16.05
N PRO A 413 -9.25 4.29 15.76
CA PRO A 413 -10.36 4.45 16.71
C PRO A 413 -10.20 3.59 17.98
N TYR A 414 -9.52 2.44 17.87
CA TYR A 414 -9.26 1.54 19.00
C TYR A 414 -8.46 2.22 20.12
N ASN A 415 -7.53 3.12 19.76
CA ASN A 415 -6.69 3.79 20.75
C ASN A 415 -7.52 4.69 21.67
N TYR A 416 -8.58 5.33 21.16
CA TYR A 416 -9.49 6.13 21.99
C TYR A 416 -10.30 5.26 22.96
N PHE A 417 -10.75 4.08 22.52
CA PHE A 417 -11.43 3.13 23.40
C PHE A 417 -10.50 2.60 24.51
N ASP A 418 -9.23 2.35 24.17
CA ASP A 418 -8.21 1.93 25.14
C ASP A 418 -7.98 3.01 26.21
N TRP A 419 -7.80 4.27 25.79
CA TRP A 419 -7.66 5.41 26.70
C TRP A 419 -8.87 5.59 27.60
N LEU A 420 -10.08 5.49 27.02
CA LEU A 420 -11.32 5.59 27.78
C LEU A 420 -11.41 4.50 28.86
N GLY A 421 -11.10 3.25 28.52
CA GLY A 421 -11.08 2.14 29.48
C GLY A 421 -10.07 2.35 30.62
N LEU A 422 -8.85 2.78 30.29
CA LEU A 422 -7.80 3.04 31.27
C LEU A 422 -8.16 4.21 32.21
N ILE A 423 -8.64 5.34 31.65
CA ILE A 423 -9.02 6.52 32.42
C ILE A 423 -10.21 6.21 33.35
N LEU A 424 -11.25 5.55 32.84
CA LEU A 424 -12.41 5.17 33.66
C LEU A 424 -12.01 4.28 34.83
N THR A 425 -11.09 3.33 34.61
CA THR A 425 -10.59 2.43 35.66
C THR A 425 -9.74 3.19 36.67
N PHE A 426 -8.94 4.14 36.21
CA PHE A 426 -8.13 4.99 37.09
C PHE A 426 -9.00 5.89 37.98
N LEU A 427 -10.12 6.41 37.46
CA LEU A 427 -11.08 7.22 38.22
C LEU A 427 -11.82 6.46 39.33
N VAL A 428 -11.86 5.12 39.28
CA VAL A 428 -12.43 4.32 40.37
C VAL A 428 -11.64 4.51 41.66
N ILE A 429 -10.32 4.71 41.59
CA ILE A 429 -9.45 4.85 42.76
C ILE A 429 -9.84 6.09 43.62
N PRO A 430 -9.84 7.33 43.09
CA PRO A 430 -10.23 8.50 43.87
C PRO A 430 -11.70 8.46 44.32
N PHE A 431 -12.61 7.90 43.51
CA PHE A 431 -14.01 7.75 43.91
C PHE A 431 -14.22 6.75 45.04
N ARG A 432 -13.35 5.73 45.14
CA ARG A 432 -13.36 4.81 46.27
C ARG A 432 -12.92 5.50 47.56
N PHE A 433 -11.93 6.40 47.52
CA PHE A 433 -11.53 7.20 48.68
C PHE A 433 -12.55 8.27 49.08
N ALA A 434 -13.31 8.79 48.11
CA ALA A 434 -14.38 9.76 48.36
C ALA A 434 -15.72 9.12 48.76
N GLU A 435 -15.79 7.79 48.88
CA GLU A 435 -16.98 7.01 49.27
C GLU A 435 -18.23 7.31 48.42
N VAL A 436 -18.04 7.67 47.14
CA VAL A 436 -19.14 8.03 46.25
C VAL A 436 -19.79 6.78 45.65
N ARG A 437 -21.12 6.62 45.77
CA ARG A 437 -21.86 5.47 45.21
C ARG A 437 -21.70 5.29 43.71
N SER A 438 -21.49 6.38 42.97
CA SER A 438 -21.24 6.37 41.51
C SER A 438 -19.96 5.65 41.11
N GLN A 439 -19.08 5.28 42.06
CA GLN A 439 -17.88 4.46 41.79
C GLN A 439 -18.21 3.18 41.03
N TRP A 440 -19.34 2.52 41.35
CA TRP A 440 -19.71 1.24 40.75
C TRP A 440 -20.18 1.38 39.31
N SER A 441 -20.86 2.47 38.97
CA SER A 441 -21.25 2.77 37.59
C SER A 441 -20.02 3.03 36.71
N VAL A 442 -19.06 3.81 37.23
CA VAL A 442 -17.80 4.09 36.53
C VAL A 442 -16.94 2.84 36.42
N ALA A 443 -16.88 2.03 37.48
CA ALA A 443 -16.16 0.75 37.47
C ALA A 443 -16.77 -0.24 36.48
N ALA A 444 -18.10 -0.34 36.39
CA ALA A 444 -18.78 -1.22 35.43
C ALA A 444 -18.46 -0.81 33.99
N LEU A 445 -18.48 0.50 33.69
CA LEU A 445 -18.16 1.01 32.36
C LEU A 445 -16.67 0.80 32.02
N GLY A 446 -15.77 1.14 32.94
CA GLY A 446 -14.33 0.91 32.77
C GLY A 446 -13.99 -0.58 32.60
N TYR A 447 -14.63 -1.44 33.38
CA TYR A 447 -14.50 -2.90 33.26
C TYR A 447 -14.89 -3.39 31.86
N LEU A 448 -16.06 -2.97 31.36
CA LEU A 448 -16.51 -3.34 30.01
C LEU A 448 -15.50 -2.91 28.94
N PHE A 449 -15.01 -1.66 28.99
CA PHE A 449 -14.04 -1.17 28.00
C PHE A 449 -12.70 -1.91 28.06
N ASN A 450 -12.21 -2.28 29.26
CA ASN A 450 -11.00 -3.11 29.37
C ASN A 450 -11.19 -4.51 28.76
N PHE A 451 -12.38 -5.10 28.86
CA PHE A 451 -12.68 -6.35 28.17
C PHE A 451 -12.76 -6.18 26.66
N LEU A 452 -13.36 -5.08 26.17
CA LEU A 452 -13.37 -4.77 24.73
C LEU A 452 -11.96 -4.57 24.16
N ARG A 453 -11.01 -4.04 24.94
CA ARG A 453 -9.60 -3.93 24.56
C ARG A 453 -8.93 -5.28 24.29
N LEU A 454 -9.47 -6.40 24.79
CA LEU A 454 -8.98 -7.74 24.43
C LEU A 454 -9.03 -8.00 22.92
N PHE A 455 -9.98 -7.38 22.20
CA PHE A 455 -10.07 -7.49 20.74
C PHE A 455 -8.85 -6.90 20.01
N LYS A 456 -8.00 -6.08 20.64
CA LYS A 456 -6.71 -5.64 20.08
C LYS A 456 -5.75 -6.81 19.86
N PHE A 457 -5.83 -7.83 20.70
CA PHE A 457 -5.05 -9.07 20.59
C PHE A 457 -5.67 -10.10 19.64
N SER A 458 -6.76 -9.76 18.94
CA SER A 458 -7.37 -10.67 17.96
C SER A 458 -6.41 -11.10 16.87
N CYS A 459 -5.38 -10.30 16.58
CA CYS A 459 -4.36 -10.61 15.58
C CYS A 459 -3.46 -11.81 15.95
N VAL A 460 -3.49 -12.30 17.20
CA VAL A 460 -2.77 -13.51 17.64
C VAL A 460 -3.19 -14.69 16.76
N THR A 461 -4.50 -14.85 16.55
CA THR A 461 -5.06 -15.93 15.73
C THR A 461 -5.67 -15.33 14.47
N ARG A 462 -5.27 -15.87 13.31
CA ARG A 462 -5.74 -15.37 12.02
C ARG A 462 -7.27 -15.31 11.89
N THR A 463 -7.98 -16.38 12.27
CA THR A 463 -9.44 -16.44 12.18
C THR A 463 -10.08 -15.31 12.98
N THR A 464 -9.73 -15.19 14.27
CA THR A 464 -10.23 -14.13 15.16
C THR A 464 -9.86 -12.72 14.66
N GLY A 465 -8.64 -12.52 14.16
CA GLY A 465 -8.18 -11.25 13.60
C GLY A 465 -9.03 -10.80 12.42
N LEU A 466 -9.26 -11.70 11.44
CA LEU A 466 -10.12 -11.40 10.29
C LEU A 466 -11.56 -11.10 10.74
N TYR A 467 -12.13 -11.92 11.63
CA TYR A 467 -13.50 -11.70 12.12
C TYR A 467 -13.66 -10.35 12.80
N THR A 468 -12.79 -10.00 13.75
CA THR A 468 -12.88 -8.72 14.47
C THR A 468 -12.78 -7.51 13.55
N LYS A 469 -11.91 -7.56 12.52
CA LYS A 469 -11.78 -6.49 11.54
C LYS A 469 -13.01 -6.37 10.63
N THR A 470 -13.56 -7.50 10.18
CA THR A 470 -14.82 -7.48 9.42
C THR A 470 -15.96 -6.88 10.24
N LEU A 471 -16.10 -7.31 11.50
CA LEU A 471 -17.13 -6.81 12.42
C LEU A 471 -16.99 -5.31 12.69
N ALA A 472 -15.77 -4.81 12.93
CA ALA A 472 -15.54 -3.39 13.15
C ALA A 472 -15.86 -2.53 11.91
N LYS A 473 -15.47 -2.98 10.71
CA LYS A 473 -15.80 -2.27 9.46
C LYS A 473 -17.31 -2.22 9.23
N ILE A 474 -18.00 -3.34 9.49
CA ILE A 474 -19.46 -3.46 9.39
C ILE A 474 -20.16 -2.48 10.35
N ILE A 475 -19.75 -2.45 11.62
CA ILE A 475 -20.34 -1.55 12.62
C ILE A 475 -20.12 -0.09 12.22
N TYR A 476 -18.90 0.28 11.85
CA TYR A 476 -18.61 1.68 11.54
C TYR A 476 -19.32 2.17 10.26
N ARG A 477 -19.37 1.35 9.20
CA ARG A 477 -19.91 1.77 7.90
C ARG A 477 -21.42 1.66 7.81
N ASP A 478 -21.98 0.54 8.25
CA ASP A 478 -23.38 0.21 7.95
C ASP A 478 -24.28 0.52 9.13
N MET A 479 -23.86 0.21 10.37
CA MET A 479 -24.68 0.52 11.55
C MET A 479 -24.85 2.01 11.75
N THR A 480 -23.85 2.85 11.44
CA THR A 480 -23.98 4.31 11.58
C THR A 480 -24.98 4.90 10.59
N ARG A 481 -24.91 4.51 9.31
CA ARG A 481 -25.85 4.96 8.26
C ARG A 481 -27.26 4.45 8.52
N PHE A 482 -27.39 3.19 8.91
CA PHE A 482 -28.66 2.61 9.30
C PHE A 482 -29.24 3.31 10.54
N SER A 483 -28.40 3.60 11.55
CA SER A 483 -28.84 4.27 12.78
C SER A 483 -29.45 5.63 12.50
N VAL A 484 -28.96 6.40 11.52
CA VAL A 484 -29.56 7.70 11.17
C VAL A 484 -30.98 7.53 10.63
N VAL A 485 -31.18 6.64 9.67
CA VAL A 485 -32.52 6.36 9.10
C VAL A 485 -33.44 5.79 10.17
N PHE A 486 -32.92 4.85 10.96
CA PHE A 486 -33.63 4.23 12.06
C PHE A 486 -34.06 5.28 13.10
N LEU A 487 -33.19 6.18 13.53
CA LEU A 487 -33.51 7.19 14.54
C LEU A 487 -34.61 8.16 14.09
N ILE A 488 -34.62 8.57 12.82
CA ILE A 488 -35.68 9.44 12.26
C ILE A 488 -37.03 8.74 12.34
N VAL A 489 -37.09 7.50 11.87
CA VAL A 489 -38.30 6.68 11.91
C VAL A 489 -38.71 6.40 13.36
N PHE A 490 -37.75 5.98 14.19
CA PHE A 490 -37.95 5.61 15.59
C PHE A 490 -38.51 6.75 16.43
N ILE A 491 -37.92 7.95 16.36
CA ILE A 491 -38.38 9.12 17.11
C ILE A 491 -39.77 9.54 16.62
N GLY A 492 -40.00 9.55 15.30
CA GLY A 492 -41.30 9.87 14.71
C GLY A 492 -42.41 8.93 15.18
N PHE A 493 -42.16 7.62 15.17
CA PHE A 493 -43.11 6.61 15.64
C PHE A 493 -43.30 6.65 17.16
N CYS A 494 -42.24 6.79 17.96
CA CYS A 494 -42.38 6.95 19.41
C CYS A 494 -43.19 8.20 19.77
N GLY A 495 -42.98 9.31 19.05
CA GLY A 495 -43.76 10.54 19.21
C GLY A 495 -45.23 10.35 18.84
N ALA A 496 -45.51 9.73 17.69
CA ALA A 496 -46.87 9.42 17.25
C ALA A 496 -47.60 8.50 18.24
N MET A 497 -46.92 7.46 18.72
CA MET A 497 -47.46 6.53 19.71
C MET A 497 -47.74 7.22 21.05
N PHE A 498 -46.82 8.06 21.54
CA PHE A 498 -47.02 8.82 22.77
C PHE A 498 -48.25 9.73 22.70
N MET A 499 -48.44 10.42 21.56
CA MET A 499 -49.63 11.25 21.33
C MET A 499 -50.91 10.41 21.23
N ALA A 500 -50.87 9.25 20.56
CA ALA A 500 -52.01 8.35 20.46
C ALA A 500 -52.42 7.78 21.84
N LEU A 501 -51.46 7.42 22.67
CA LEU A 501 -51.71 6.97 24.05
C LEU A 501 -52.32 8.08 24.91
N LYS A 502 -51.81 9.32 24.79
CA LYS A 502 -52.39 10.48 25.47
C LYS A 502 -53.83 10.75 25.04
N ALA A 503 -54.13 10.64 23.74
CA ALA A 503 -55.49 10.81 23.23
C ALA A 503 -56.49 9.78 23.78
N THR A 504 -55.98 8.62 24.23
CA THR A 504 -56.80 7.51 24.73
C THR A 504 -56.86 7.45 26.26
N GLY A 505 -56.15 8.33 26.97
CA GLY A 505 -56.07 8.32 28.43
C GLY A 505 -55.26 7.17 29.03
N SER A 506 -54.59 6.35 28.21
CA SER A 506 -53.77 5.19 28.61
C SER A 506 -52.30 5.55 28.87
N GLN A 507 -52.02 6.84 29.14
CA GLN A 507 -50.67 7.34 29.36
C GLN A 507 -50.00 6.73 30.61
N GLU A 508 -50.78 6.20 31.55
CA GLU A 508 -50.28 5.50 32.74
C GLU A 508 -49.58 4.17 32.42
N LEU A 509 -49.81 3.56 31.24
CA LEU A 509 -49.11 2.34 30.81
C LEU A 509 -47.61 2.58 30.57
N PHE A 510 -47.23 3.80 30.17
CA PHE A 510 -45.84 4.19 29.98
C PHE A 510 -45.58 5.49 30.76
N THR A 511 -45.10 5.33 31.99
CA THR A 511 -44.84 6.42 32.96
C THR A 511 -44.17 7.65 32.37
N ASN A 512 -43.20 7.47 31.48
CA ASN A 512 -42.46 8.56 30.81
C ASN A 512 -42.21 8.24 29.33
N TYR A 513 -42.01 9.29 28.52
CA TYR A 513 -41.60 9.15 27.10
C TYR A 513 -40.34 8.29 26.95
N ALA A 514 -39.37 8.42 27.87
CA ALA A 514 -38.16 7.60 27.89
C ALA A 514 -38.45 6.10 28.11
N TRP A 515 -39.48 5.77 28.90
CA TRP A 515 -39.89 4.38 29.13
C TRP A 515 -40.57 3.79 27.91
N LEU A 516 -41.38 4.59 27.20
CA LEU A 516 -41.97 4.21 25.92
C LEU A 516 -40.87 3.96 24.86
N MET A 517 -39.85 4.82 24.79
CA MET A 517 -38.71 4.60 23.90
C MET A 517 -37.96 3.32 24.25
N LEU A 518 -37.70 3.06 25.54
CA LEU A 518 -37.06 1.83 25.99
C LEU A 518 -37.89 0.59 25.60
N ALA A 519 -39.21 0.63 25.81
CA ALA A 519 -40.12 -0.43 25.41
C ALA A 519 -40.14 -0.65 23.90
N ALA A 520 -40.08 0.41 23.09
CA ALA A 520 -40.02 0.31 21.63
C ALA A 520 -38.69 -0.31 21.15
N VAL A 521 -37.55 0.07 21.74
CA VAL A 521 -36.26 -0.60 21.44
C VAL A 521 -36.29 -2.06 21.88
N ARG A 522 -36.88 -2.35 23.04
CA ARG A 522 -37.03 -3.73 23.54
C ARG A 522 -37.88 -4.57 22.61
N ALA A 523 -39.00 -4.05 22.13
CA ALA A 523 -39.87 -4.72 21.16
C ALA A 523 -39.13 -5.04 19.85
N LEU A 524 -38.23 -4.16 19.41
CA LEU A 524 -37.38 -4.41 18.23
C LEU A 524 -36.36 -5.53 18.46
N VAL A 525 -35.63 -5.48 19.58
CA VAL A 525 -34.50 -6.39 19.84
C VAL A 525 -34.99 -7.77 20.30
N GLU A 526 -35.96 -7.81 21.21
CA GLU A 526 -36.48 -9.06 21.78
C GLU A 526 -37.54 -9.71 20.88
N GLN A 527 -38.00 -9.02 19.82
CA GLN A 527 -39.12 -9.42 18.97
C GLN A 527 -40.39 -9.78 19.77
N GLN A 528 -40.50 -9.24 20.99
CA GLN A 528 -41.66 -9.43 21.85
C GLN A 528 -42.68 -8.33 21.65
N PRO A 529 -43.99 -8.65 21.81
CA PRO A 529 -45.03 -7.64 21.79
C PRO A 529 -44.75 -6.58 22.87
N ALA A 530 -44.88 -5.29 22.52
CA ALA A 530 -44.64 -4.18 23.43
C ALA A 530 -45.53 -4.24 24.70
N GLU A 531 -46.67 -4.93 24.62
CA GLU A 531 -47.51 -5.28 25.76
C GLU A 531 -48.34 -6.53 25.43
N GLU A 532 -48.61 -7.39 26.41
CA GLU A 532 -49.35 -8.65 26.20
C GLU A 532 -50.84 -8.42 25.94
N ASP A 533 -51.41 -7.34 26.49
CA ASP A 533 -52.83 -6.97 26.36
C ASP A 533 -53.03 -5.80 25.40
N TYR A 534 -53.12 -6.08 24.10
CA TYR A 534 -53.43 -5.05 23.10
C TYR A 534 -54.86 -4.49 23.18
N SER A 535 -55.73 -5.11 23.98
CA SER A 535 -57.12 -4.69 24.21
C SER A 535 -57.25 -3.34 24.92
N LYS A 536 -56.17 -2.87 25.57
CA LYS A 536 -56.12 -1.59 26.30
C LYS A 536 -55.81 -0.39 25.40
N PHE A 537 -55.44 -0.63 24.13
CA PHE A 537 -55.08 0.42 23.18
C PHE A 537 -56.25 0.81 22.27
N SER A 538 -56.30 2.08 21.87
CA SER A 538 -57.20 2.51 20.80
C SER A 538 -56.82 1.88 19.46
N TRP A 539 -57.79 1.75 18.57
CA TRP A 539 -57.57 1.26 17.20
C TRP A 539 -56.45 2.02 16.47
N LEU A 540 -56.30 3.33 16.74
CA LEU A 540 -55.24 4.17 16.17
C LEU A 540 -53.85 3.79 16.70
N ALA A 541 -53.73 3.56 18.01
CA ALA A 541 -52.49 3.11 18.63
C ALA A 541 -52.09 1.70 18.15
N ILE A 542 -53.05 0.80 17.98
CA ILE A 542 -52.83 -0.54 17.40
C ILE A 542 -52.35 -0.42 15.95
N LEU A 543 -52.97 0.46 15.16
CA LEU A 543 -52.58 0.68 13.76
C LEU A 543 -51.17 1.29 13.64
N ILE A 544 -50.84 2.28 14.47
CA ILE A 544 -49.49 2.89 14.52
C ILE A 544 -48.45 1.83 14.93
N LEU A 545 -48.76 1.01 15.92
CA LEU A 545 -47.87 -0.06 16.38
C LEU A 545 -47.69 -1.15 15.32
N LEU A 546 -48.75 -1.54 14.61
CA LEU A 546 -48.66 -2.52 13.51
C LEU A 546 -47.85 -1.95 12.34
N ALA A 547 -48.07 -0.68 11.98
CA ALA A 547 -47.29 0.01 10.97
C ALA A 547 -45.80 0.14 11.37
N TYR A 548 -45.52 0.44 12.65
CA TYR A 548 -44.18 0.48 13.20
C TYR A 548 -43.49 -0.89 13.10
N MET A 549 -44.15 -1.95 13.58
CA MET A 549 -43.60 -3.31 13.54
C MET A 549 -43.36 -3.79 12.10
N ALA A 550 -44.29 -3.51 11.17
CA ALA A 550 -44.13 -3.85 9.76
C ALA A 550 -42.95 -3.09 9.12
N MET A 551 -42.87 -1.77 9.33
CA MET A 551 -41.78 -0.96 8.76
C MET A 551 -40.42 -1.33 9.35
N VAL A 552 -40.31 -1.51 10.67
CA VAL A 552 -39.02 -1.74 11.31
C VAL A 552 -38.56 -3.19 11.18
N ILE A 553 -39.43 -4.17 11.42
CA ILE A 553 -39.05 -5.58 11.39
C ILE A 553 -39.02 -6.11 9.95
N VAL A 554 -40.04 -5.83 9.13
CA VAL A 554 -40.13 -6.44 7.79
C VAL A 554 -39.29 -5.68 6.77
N ILE A 555 -39.20 -4.36 6.86
CA ILE A 555 -38.48 -3.57 5.85
C ILE A 555 -37.07 -3.24 6.34
N LEU A 556 -36.93 -2.54 7.46
CA LEU A 556 -35.62 -2.04 7.90
C LEU A 556 -34.66 -3.17 8.31
N LEU A 557 -35.12 -4.19 9.05
CA LEU A 557 -34.24 -5.30 9.45
C LEU A 557 -33.79 -6.15 8.26
N ASN A 558 -34.69 -6.43 7.31
CA ASN A 558 -34.34 -7.19 6.11
C ASN A 558 -33.36 -6.42 5.21
N VAL A 559 -33.54 -5.11 5.07
CA VAL A 559 -32.57 -4.24 4.38
C VAL A 559 -31.23 -4.23 5.11
N LEU A 560 -31.23 -4.16 6.44
CA LEU A 560 -30.01 -4.21 7.25
C LEU A 560 -29.27 -5.55 7.05
N ILE A 561 -29.97 -6.69 7.11
CA ILE A 561 -29.37 -8.01 6.88
C ILE A 561 -28.79 -8.10 5.46
N ALA A 562 -29.50 -7.61 4.45
CA ALA A 562 -29.00 -7.59 3.08
C ALA A 562 -27.72 -6.75 2.94
N GLN A 563 -27.69 -5.57 3.55
CA GLN A 563 -26.50 -4.71 3.58
C GLN A 563 -25.36 -5.39 4.32
N LEU A 564 -25.60 -5.92 5.51
CA LEU A 564 -24.62 -6.68 6.31
C LEU A 564 -24.02 -7.85 5.54
N SER A 565 -24.82 -8.59 4.78
CA SER A 565 -24.34 -9.71 3.96
C SER A 565 -23.42 -9.24 2.84
N TYR A 566 -23.79 -8.18 2.12
CA TYR A 566 -22.97 -7.62 1.06
C TYR A 566 -21.64 -7.07 1.62
N THR A 567 -21.73 -6.30 2.70
CA THR A 567 -20.56 -5.67 3.32
C THR A 567 -19.66 -6.67 4.03
N TYR A 568 -20.21 -7.76 4.56
CA TYR A 568 -19.41 -8.87 5.09
C TYR A 568 -18.56 -9.52 4.01
N SER A 569 -19.12 -9.77 2.82
CA SER A 569 -18.35 -10.31 1.69
C SER A 569 -17.22 -9.37 1.27
N GLU A 570 -17.52 -8.07 1.12
CA GLU A 570 -16.56 -7.03 0.76
C GLU A 570 -15.52 -6.77 1.88
N ALA A 571 -15.92 -6.85 3.14
CA ALA A 571 -15.04 -6.68 4.29
C ALA A 571 -14.11 -7.88 4.42
N LYS A 572 -14.58 -9.10 4.15
CA LYS A 572 -13.77 -10.32 4.22
C LYS A 572 -12.59 -10.28 3.25
N THR A 573 -12.78 -9.80 2.03
CA THR A 573 -11.69 -9.68 1.04
C THR A 573 -10.65 -8.65 1.48
N ASN A 574 -11.09 -7.48 1.92
CA ASN A 574 -10.22 -6.40 2.40
C ASN A 574 -9.53 -6.72 3.74
N ALA A 575 -10.19 -7.46 4.63
CA ALA A 575 -9.67 -7.82 5.95
C ALA A 575 -8.40 -8.68 5.86
N LYS A 576 -8.22 -9.45 4.77
CA LYS A 576 -6.99 -10.20 4.52
C LYS A 576 -5.78 -9.29 4.36
N LEU A 577 -5.92 -8.28 3.50
CA LEU A 577 -4.87 -7.28 3.29
C LEU A 577 -4.61 -6.51 4.58
N GLN A 578 -5.68 -6.08 5.26
CA GLN A 578 -5.55 -5.37 6.53
C GLN A 578 -4.86 -6.22 7.61
N TYR A 579 -5.14 -7.52 7.66
CA TYR A 579 -4.48 -8.44 8.59
C TYR A 579 -2.98 -8.58 8.29
N ALA A 580 -2.59 -8.61 7.01
CA ALA A 580 -1.17 -8.62 6.64
C ALA A 580 -0.48 -7.30 7.05
N ILE A 581 -1.12 -6.16 6.83
CA ILE A 581 -0.65 -4.84 7.28
C ILE A 581 -0.49 -4.81 8.80
N ASP A 582 -1.49 -5.30 9.54
CA ASP A 582 -1.46 -5.30 11.00
C ASP A 582 -0.36 -6.21 11.55
N ARG A 583 -0.14 -7.41 10.97
CA ARG A 583 1.01 -8.26 11.32
C ARG A 583 2.33 -7.56 11.07
N MET A 584 2.49 -6.91 9.93
CA MET A 584 3.70 -6.15 9.58
C MET A 584 3.93 -4.99 10.56
N ARG A 585 2.88 -4.23 10.91
CA ARG A 585 2.95 -3.17 11.92
C ARG A 585 3.30 -3.70 13.31
N ILE A 586 2.74 -4.84 13.71
CA ILE A 586 3.08 -5.47 15.01
C ILE A 586 4.55 -5.89 15.02
N VAL A 587 5.00 -6.61 13.99
CA VAL A 587 6.39 -7.09 13.87
C VAL A 587 7.39 -5.93 13.90
N THR A 588 7.18 -4.90 13.07
CA THR A 588 8.06 -3.73 13.00
C THR A 588 8.04 -2.90 14.29
N ARG A 589 6.92 -2.85 15.03
CA ARG A 589 6.86 -2.24 16.36
C ARG A 589 7.62 -3.05 17.41
N LEU A 590 7.53 -4.38 17.36
CA LEU A 590 8.25 -5.27 18.27
C LEU A 590 9.77 -5.24 18.06
N GLU A 591 10.21 -5.02 16.82
CA GLU A 591 11.62 -4.83 16.49
C GLU A 591 12.26 -3.63 17.18
N HIS A 592 11.48 -2.56 17.32
CA HIS A 592 11.94 -1.29 17.82
C HIS A 592 11.94 -1.26 19.37
N SER A 593 12.94 -1.93 19.96
CA SER A 593 13.19 -1.85 21.40
C SER A 593 13.96 -0.58 21.75
N ARG A 594 13.62 0.06 22.89
CA ARG A 594 14.27 1.31 23.34
C ARG A 594 15.76 1.15 23.64
N PHE A 595 16.18 -0.07 23.94
CA PHE A 595 17.58 -0.38 24.22
C PHE A 595 18.18 -1.05 22.97
N ALA A 596 19.20 -0.41 22.39
CA ALA A 596 19.88 -0.90 21.19
C ALA A 596 20.35 -2.36 21.34
N ARG A 597 20.81 -2.75 22.53
CA ARG A 597 21.23 -4.13 22.87
C ARG A 597 20.11 -5.19 22.80
N PHE A 598 18.85 -4.77 22.85
CA PHE A 598 17.68 -5.65 22.76
C PHE A 598 16.91 -5.45 21.46
N SER A 599 17.52 -4.85 20.44
CA SER A 599 16.91 -4.72 19.11
C SER A 599 16.74 -6.10 18.49
N LEU A 600 15.48 -6.55 18.34
CA LEU A 600 15.16 -7.84 17.71
C LEU A 600 15.52 -7.83 16.22
N ARG A 601 15.48 -6.64 15.60
CA ARG A 601 15.90 -6.40 14.21
C ARG A 601 17.33 -6.88 13.97
N VAL A 602 18.27 -6.45 14.81
CA VAL A 602 19.67 -6.83 14.67
C VAL A 602 19.89 -8.28 15.09
N LYS A 603 19.27 -8.72 16.20
CA LYS A 603 19.48 -10.08 16.73
C LYS A 603 19.10 -11.17 15.72
N TYR A 604 17.93 -11.04 15.08
CA TYR A 604 17.39 -12.03 14.16
C TYR A 604 17.60 -11.68 12.67
N TYR A 605 18.48 -10.70 12.39
CA TYR A 605 18.82 -10.33 11.01
C TYR A 605 19.41 -11.51 10.24
N LYS A 606 18.97 -11.63 8.98
CA LYS A 606 19.53 -12.52 7.95
C LYS A 606 19.40 -11.82 6.59
N GLN A 607 20.46 -11.88 5.80
CA GLN A 607 20.57 -11.19 4.50
C GLN A 607 19.57 -11.72 3.46
N GLY A 608 19.26 -13.02 3.49
CA GLY A 608 18.29 -13.65 2.59
C GLY A 608 17.90 -15.08 3.00
N ASP A 609 16.89 -15.63 2.34
CA ASP A 609 16.41 -17.00 2.51
C ASP A 609 16.17 -17.70 1.17
N ARG A 610 16.52 -18.98 1.11
CA ARG A 610 16.09 -19.86 0.02
C ARG A 610 14.77 -20.50 0.41
N VAL A 611 13.73 -20.28 -0.37
CA VAL A 611 12.38 -20.79 -0.12
C VAL A 611 11.98 -21.71 -1.28
N SER A 612 11.47 -22.90 -0.96
CA SER A 612 10.97 -23.82 -1.98
C SER A 612 9.64 -23.35 -2.54
N GLU A 613 9.33 -23.74 -3.78
CA GLU A 613 8.03 -23.46 -4.39
C GLU A 613 6.86 -23.94 -3.50
N THR A 614 7.00 -25.08 -2.84
CA THR A 614 5.97 -25.64 -1.95
C THR A 614 5.74 -24.81 -0.68
N GLU A 615 6.79 -24.22 -0.12
CA GLU A 615 6.69 -23.38 1.07
C GLU A 615 6.12 -21.99 0.71
N LEU A 616 6.63 -21.41 -0.38
CA LEU A 616 6.08 -20.22 -1.01
C LEU A 616 4.59 -20.40 -1.33
N ALA A 617 4.25 -21.56 -1.89
CA ALA A 617 2.89 -21.90 -2.25
C ALA A 617 1.99 -22.05 -1.04
N LYS A 618 2.46 -22.79 -0.03
CA LYS A 618 1.74 -22.95 1.23
C LYS A 618 1.38 -21.59 1.82
N GLU A 619 2.27 -20.60 1.79
CA GLU A 619 1.98 -19.26 2.28
C GLU A 619 1.04 -18.48 1.37
N MET A 620 1.34 -18.36 0.07
CA MET A 620 0.50 -17.60 -0.87
C MET A 620 -0.92 -18.17 -0.97
N LEU A 621 -1.05 -19.49 -0.89
CA LEU A 621 -2.33 -20.22 -0.90
C LEU A 621 -2.98 -20.29 0.48
N GLU A 622 -2.22 -20.23 1.57
CA GLU A 622 -2.84 -20.08 2.90
C GLU A 622 -3.76 -18.86 2.88
N TYR A 623 -3.40 -17.80 2.16
CA TYR A 623 -4.18 -16.57 2.03
C TYR A 623 -5.32 -16.65 0.99
N SER A 624 -5.29 -17.59 0.03
CA SER A 624 -6.39 -17.83 -0.92
C SER A 624 -7.42 -18.82 -0.36
N ASP A 625 -8.23 -18.36 0.60
CA ASP A 625 -9.38 -19.10 1.17
C ASP A 625 -10.53 -19.40 0.18
N GLU A 626 -10.30 -19.43 -1.13
CA GLU A 626 -11.07 -20.35 -1.97
C GLU A 626 -10.54 -21.77 -1.70
N ARG A 627 -10.75 -22.25 -0.47
CA ARG A 627 -10.74 -23.68 -0.18
C ARG A 627 -11.96 -24.26 -0.89
N ARG A 628 -11.90 -24.34 -2.20
CA ARG A 628 -12.65 -25.30 -2.98
C ARG A 628 -12.02 -26.64 -2.60
N PRO A 629 -12.68 -27.50 -1.81
CA PRO A 629 -12.10 -28.77 -1.37
C PRO A 629 -11.65 -29.67 -2.53
N TRP A 630 -12.10 -29.37 -3.74
CA TRP A 630 -11.84 -30.08 -4.99
C TRP A 630 -10.70 -29.51 -5.84
N GLU A 631 -10.09 -28.37 -5.47
CA GLU A 631 -9.01 -27.76 -6.25
C GLU A 631 -7.68 -28.47 -5.95
N SER A 632 -7.05 -29.01 -6.99
CA SER A 632 -5.86 -29.84 -6.88
C SER A 632 -4.64 -29.02 -6.40
N MET A 633 -3.67 -29.66 -5.76
CA MET A 633 -2.42 -28.98 -5.38
C MET A 633 -1.71 -28.39 -6.61
N GLU A 634 -1.86 -29.01 -7.79
CA GLU A 634 -1.25 -28.56 -9.04
C GLU A 634 -1.86 -27.27 -9.56
N GLU A 635 -3.20 -27.15 -9.60
CA GLU A 635 -3.89 -25.90 -10.00
C GLU A 635 -3.54 -24.70 -9.11
N LYS A 636 -3.16 -24.99 -7.86
CA LYS A 636 -2.73 -23.97 -6.92
C LYS A 636 -1.28 -23.56 -7.14
N LEU A 637 -0.43 -24.54 -7.43
CA LEU A 637 0.96 -24.30 -7.82
C LEU A 637 1.03 -23.54 -9.14
N THR A 638 0.18 -23.82 -10.13
CA THR A 638 0.15 -23.09 -11.41
C THR A 638 -0.16 -21.60 -11.24
N LEU A 639 -1.09 -21.24 -10.35
CA LEU A 639 -1.39 -19.82 -10.06
C LEU A 639 -0.19 -19.08 -9.45
N ILE A 640 0.60 -19.77 -8.62
CA ILE A 640 1.81 -19.21 -8.04
C ILE A 640 2.95 -19.19 -9.05
N ARG A 641 3.09 -20.22 -9.87
CA ARG A 641 4.02 -20.22 -11.01
C ARG A 641 3.70 -19.06 -11.94
N ASP A 642 2.44 -18.77 -12.23
CA ASP A 642 2.05 -17.61 -13.05
C ASP A 642 2.40 -16.28 -12.37
N LEU A 643 2.22 -16.17 -11.06
CA LEU A 643 2.60 -14.98 -10.29
C LEU A 643 4.13 -14.81 -10.28
N MET A 644 4.86 -15.86 -9.94
CA MET A 644 6.32 -15.87 -9.93
C MET A 644 6.89 -15.73 -11.33
N ARG A 645 6.22 -16.23 -12.37
CA ARG A 645 6.58 -16.01 -13.78
C ARG A 645 6.36 -14.56 -14.18
N LYS A 646 5.41 -13.83 -13.60
CA LYS A 646 5.33 -12.36 -13.81
C LYS A 646 6.48 -11.62 -13.13
N VAL A 647 6.86 -12.03 -11.92
CA VAL A 647 8.01 -11.46 -11.19
C VAL A 647 9.32 -11.79 -11.90
N VAL A 648 9.49 -13.05 -12.32
CA VAL A 648 10.69 -13.60 -12.95
C VAL A 648 10.78 -13.30 -14.44
N ARG A 649 9.71 -13.29 -15.26
CA ARG A 649 9.83 -12.91 -16.69
C ARG A 649 10.22 -11.46 -16.87
N LYS A 650 9.81 -10.56 -15.96
CA LYS A 650 10.36 -9.20 -15.92
C LYS A 650 11.88 -9.17 -15.75
N VAL A 651 12.45 -10.23 -15.17
CA VAL A 651 13.89 -10.42 -14.93
C VAL A 651 14.55 -11.31 -16.01
N SER A 652 13.84 -12.29 -16.58
CA SER A 652 14.38 -13.40 -17.37
C SER A 652 14.36 -13.18 -18.89
N GLU A 653 13.59 -12.25 -19.45
CA GLU A 653 13.77 -11.83 -20.86
C GLU A 653 15.15 -11.15 -21.11
N LYS A 654 16.04 -11.13 -20.11
CA LYS A 654 17.16 -10.18 -19.99
C LYS A 654 18.51 -10.80 -19.61
N SER A 655 18.67 -12.12 -19.73
CA SER A 655 19.97 -12.78 -19.52
C SER A 655 20.55 -13.47 -20.75
N GLU A 656 20.03 -13.18 -21.94
CA GLU A 656 20.65 -13.52 -23.22
C GLU A 656 21.42 -12.33 -23.79
#